data_AF-A0A969N8I8-F1
#
_entry.id   AF-A0A969N8I8-F1
#
_cell.length_a   1.000
_cell.length_b   1.000
_cell.length_c   1.000
_cell.angle_alpha   90.00
_cell.angle_beta   90.00
_cell.angle_gamma   90.00
#
_symmetry.space_group_name_H-M   'P 1'
#
loop_
_entity.id
_entity.type
_entity.pdbx_description
1 polymer ?
#
loop_
_entity_poly.entity_id
_entity_poly.type
_entity_poly.pdbx_seq_one_letter_code
_entity_poly.pdbx_strand_id
1 'polypeptide(L)'
;KLVHGSCRKPHGGGVDAAAIIDDLLANSASQPQTRPHQLFLTGDQIYGDDVADPWLFALTDAGDTLLGWEEELPIERNPSDAIPPLKAKHLAPGQRSNVAENLAGFTAGLSHKADHTSSHLFSFGEYCSAYLFIWSPTLWTDRFPAGKDLYRDAKQIRVWDQAVRDLRYFFHSLWKVRRALANISTYMIFDDHDVSDDWYLNQAWCVRVLGKPLGRRVVQNALLAYALFQAWGNVPEQFEAHKTGKRLLQIAQTWSGTGGQDQVAERLIARWVGLPDSDPETGLPKFRQDQNTWVLDRHPDAMQWHYTIQSSCHEVVVLDTRTWRGYPIDEQHIAPPMLLSPTAFDRQIREPLQRTTAQALQTLVIAPTNLIHLRLIDWAQEWSLKRGKVFDHDVGDAWNLNKEALAELLAALFENRDRVVVLSGDIHYGFAARLNYWKLNHWKQSQIRSATAQESQAAEETKRQAQVLVQLTSSAFKNAELKTRIVQTKLKSLLPEPPQEWVGWNQTPELWKMQALLGSVRWRKLPPPPPLIRQMKPTPGNRSLTWTVGVREPQFLPDWQYRIEWVKRQPAQTPVWGKKLAWLQVDNPQRQGWQQLLYFLSWLWRNRWLQEGPEVVGYSNLGMVQFRGCNLAEPSGSINPPTVFQDLYWCPPWQPTSIVTSRFDGQLQPAEAATPFPLLTQFSEVKRPHRS
;
A
#
# COMPACT_ATOMS: atom_id res chain seq x y z
N LYS A 1 -18.58 10.45 6.84
CA LYS A 1 -17.17 10.83 6.53
C LYS A 1 -16.23 9.78 7.12
N LEU A 2 -15.21 9.41 6.37
CA LEU A 2 -14.20 8.42 6.78
C LEU A 2 -12.82 9.09 6.79
N VAL A 3 -11.88 8.54 7.54
CA VAL A 3 -10.49 9.01 7.58
C VAL A 3 -9.59 7.85 7.24
N HIS A 4 -8.50 8.09 6.53
CA HIS A 4 -7.50 7.06 6.25
C HIS A 4 -6.07 7.60 6.16
N GLY A 5 -5.11 6.70 6.34
CA GLY A 5 -3.69 6.93 6.03
C GLY A 5 -2.79 5.75 6.43
N SER A 6 -1.49 5.84 6.15
CA SER A 6 -0.49 4.82 6.48
C SER A 6 0.89 5.43 6.85
N CYS A 7 1.94 4.61 6.91
CA CYS A 7 3.37 4.96 7.03
C CYS A 7 3.68 6.01 8.12
N ARG A 8 3.55 5.56 9.37
CA ARG A 8 3.76 6.39 10.57
C ARG A 8 5.13 6.13 11.21
N LYS A 9 6.21 6.53 10.54
CA LYS A 9 7.58 6.34 11.02
C LYS A 9 7.96 7.35 12.12
N PRO A 10 8.25 6.94 13.37
CA PRO A 10 8.48 7.87 14.48
C PRO A 10 9.60 8.89 14.26
N HIS A 11 10.62 8.52 13.49
CA HIS A 11 11.75 9.38 13.17
C HIS A 11 11.79 9.80 11.69
N GLY A 12 10.71 9.57 10.91
CA GLY A 12 10.58 9.92 9.48
C GLY A 12 10.49 11.43 9.16
N GLY A 13 10.92 12.28 10.10
CA GLY A 13 10.84 13.73 10.01
C GLY A 13 9.41 14.30 10.00
N GLY A 14 9.30 15.63 9.90
CA GLY A 14 8.01 16.32 9.81
C GLY A 14 7.14 16.24 11.06
N VAL A 15 5.92 16.76 10.96
CA VAL A 15 4.89 16.67 12.01
C VAL A 15 4.09 15.39 11.80
N ASP A 16 3.66 14.75 12.89
CA ASP A 16 2.74 13.62 12.82
C ASP A 16 1.33 14.09 12.42
N ALA A 17 0.87 13.70 11.23
CA ALA A 17 -0.44 14.05 10.73
C ALA A 17 -1.58 13.28 11.43
N ALA A 18 -1.29 12.18 12.13
CA ALA A 18 -2.31 11.44 12.88
C ALA A 18 -2.92 12.29 14.01
N ALA A 19 -2.15 13.23 14.59
CA ALA A 19 -2.64 14.14 15.62
C ALA A 19 -3.74 15.08 15.12
N ILE A 20 -3.87 15.28 13.79
CA ILE A 20 -4.91 16.10 13.18
C ILE A 20 -6.31 15.49 13.37
N ILE A 21 -6.41 14.17 13.51
CA ILE A 21 -7.68 13.45 13.73
C ILE A 21 -8.37 13.97 14.98
N ASP A 22 -7.61 14.23 16.03
CA ASP A 22 -8.10 14.79 17.29
C ASP A 22 -8.77 16.14 17.11
N ASP A 23 -8.13 17.05 16.36
CA ASP A 23 -8.66 18.39 16.08
C ASP A 23 -9.94 18.31 15.22
N LEU A 24 -9.97 17.39 14.25
CA LEU A 24 -11.15 17.13 13.41
C LEU A 24 -12.33 16.61 14.24
N LEU A 25 -12.09 15.65 15.13
CA LEU A 25 -13.11 15.09 16.02
C LEU A 25 -13.61 16.13 17.01
N ALA A 26 -12.71 16.91 17.64
CA ALA A 26 -13.08 17.96 18.58
C ALA A 26 -13.94 19.04 17.93
N ASN A 27 -13.56 19.51 16.74
CA ASN A 27 -14.29 20.55 16.01
C ASN A 27 -15.67 20.10 15.50
N SER A 28 -15.88 18.79 15.32
CA SER A 28 -17.14 18.21 14.83
C SER A 28 -17.91 17.43 15.89
N ALA A 29 -17.51 17.52 17.16
CA ALA A 29 -18.04 16.69 18.25
C ALA A 29 -19.57 16.81 18.41
N SER A 30 -20.13 18.02 18.25
CA SER A 30 -21.56 18.29 18.33
C SER A 30 -22.32 18.15 17.01
N GLN A 31 -21.65 17.71 15.93
CA GLN A 31 -22.19 17.66 14.58
C GLN A 31 -22.06 16.25 13.98
N PRO A 32 -22.94 15.30 14.32
CA PRO A 32 -22.84 13.91 13.88
C PRO A 32 -22.68 13.77 12.36
N GLN A 33 -23.39 14.57 11.57
CA GLN A 33 -23.34 14.54 10.11
C GLN A 33 -21.98 14.95 9.52
N THR A 34 -21.21 15.78 10.22
CA THR A 34 -19.91 16.27 9.74
C THR A 34 -18.74 15.61 10.46
N ARG A 35 -19.00 14.83 11.52
CA ARG A 35 -18.01 14.10 12.29
C ARG A 35 -17.44 12.91 11.51
N PRO A 36 -16.14 12.65 11.59
CA PRO A 36 -15.55 11.38 11.17
C PRO A 36 -16.12 10.20 11.96
N HIS A 37 -16.45 9.12 11.27
CA HIS A 37 -17.08 7.93 11.89
C HIS A 37 -16.13 6.73 12.00
N GLN A 38 -15.26 6.55 11.01
CA GLN A 38 -14.29 5.45 10.97
C GLN A 38 -12.93 5.95 10.51
N LEU A 39 -11.88 5.35 11.07
CA LEU A 39 -10.48 5.51 10.69
C LEU A 39 -9.99 4.19 10.07
N PHE A 40 -9.37 4.26 8.89
CA PHE A 40 -8.73 3.13 8.22
C PHE A 40 -7.22 3.36 8.17
N LEU A 41 -6.45 2.48 8.80
CA LEU A 41 -4.99 2.45 8.67
C LEU A 41 -4.64 1.46 7.57
N THR A 42 -4.14 1.97 6.44
CA THR A 42 -4.09 1.25 5.15
C THR A 42 -2.67 0.83 4.76
N GLY A 43 -1.85 0.39 5.73
CA GLY A 43 -0.42 0.11 5.57
C GLY A 43 0.37 0.60 6.78
N ASP A 44 1.72 0.61 6.77
CA ASP A 44 2.57 0.54 7.98
C ASP A 44 2.07 1.28 9.23
N GLN A 45 1.89 0.52 10.30
CA GLN A 45 1.59 1.06 11.62
C GLN A 45 2.81 1.18 12.51
N ILE A 46 3.74 0.22 12.41
CA ILE A 46 5.06 0.23 13.05
C ILE A 46 6.13 -0.05 11.99
N TYR A 47 7.40 0.11 12.38
CA TYR A 47 8.55 -0.27 11.57
C TYR A 47 9.35 -1.30 12.36
N GLY A 48 9.49 -2.51 11.81
CA GLY A 48 10.21 -3.64 12.40
C GLY A 48 11.68 -3.68 12.01
N ASP A 49 12.05 -3.01 10.93
CA ASP A 49 13.37 -3.03 10.30
C ASP A 49 14.21 -1.79 10.58
N ASP A 50 13.65 -0.61 10.28
CA ASP A 50 14.30 0.69 10.41
C ASP A 50 13.72 1.41 11.63
N VAL A 51 14.21 1.04 12.81
CA VAL A 51 13.86 1.61 14.11
C VAL A 51 14.95 2.59 14.53
N ALA A 52 14.58 3.76 15.05
CA ALA A 52 15.58 4.69 15.59
C ALA A 52 16.33 4.06 16.78
N ASP A 53 17.67 4.16 16.81
CA ASP A 53 18.50 3.58 17.88
C ASP A 53 18.03 3.89 19.31
N PRO A 54 17.68 5.17 19.66
CA PRO A 54 17.18 5.47 21.00
C PRO A 54 15.81 4.85 21.28
N TRP A 55 15.01 4.65 20.24
CA TRP A 55 13.71 4.01 20.40
C TRP A 55 13.90 2.51 20.64
N LEU A 56 14.71 1.82 19.83
CA LEU A 56 15.02 0.40 20.03
C LEU A 56 15.61 0.13 21.42
N PHE A 57 16.48 1.03 21.91
CA PHE A 57 16.98 1.00 23.28
C PHE A 57 15.85 0.92 24.31
N ALA A 58 14.82 1.77 24.17
CA ALA A 58 13.66 1.79 25.06
C ALA A 58 12.71 0.60 24.84
N LEU A 59 12.52 0.17 23.58
CA LEU A 59 11.64 -0.95 23.24
C LEU A 59 12.14 -2.27 23.83
N THR A 60 13.45 -2.51 23.77
CA THR A 60 14.06 -3.74 24.30
C THR A 60 13.82 -3.84 25.81
N ASP A 61 14.16 -2.78 26.56
CA ASP A 61 13.99 -2.72 28.02
C ASP A 61 12.52 -2.83 28.45
N ALA A 62 11.63 -2.09 27.76
CA ALA A 62 10.20 -2.15 28.02
C ALA A 62 9.62 -3.53 27.69
N GLY A 63 10.03 -4.14 26.56
CA GLY A 63 9.59 -5.46 26.14
C GLY A 63 9.96 -6.55 27.16
N ASP A 64 11.22 -6.58 27.57
CA ASP A 64 11.72 -7.54 28.58
C ASP A 64 11.00 -7.33 29.93
N THR A 65 10.75 -6.07 30.33
CA THR A 65 10.02 -5.74 31.56
C THR A 65 8.55 -6.16 31.50
N LEU A 66 7.88 -5.92 30.37
CA LEU A 66 6.45 -6.23 30.19
C LEU A 66 6.20 -7.74 30.17
N LEU A 67 7.10 -8.49 29.53
CA LEU A 67 7.00 -9.94 29.45
C LEU A 67 7.55 -10.65 30.70
N GLY A 68 8.50 -10.02 31.41
CA GLY A 68 9.16 -10.61 32.57
C GLY A 68 10.24 -11.65 32.21
N TRP A 69 10.61 -11.73 30.94
CA TRP A 69 11.63 -12.63 30.41
C TRP A 69 12.26 -12.04 29.15
N GLU A 70 13.42 -12.57 28.78
CA GLU A 70 14.21 -12.10 27.65
C GLU A 70 14.28 -13.22 26.61
N GLU A 71 13.90 -12.92 25.37
CA GLU A 71 13.82 -13.94 24.32
C GLU A 71 15.19 -14.38 23.83
N GLU A 72 15.38 -15.70 23.79
CA GLU A 72 16.53 -16.33 23.15
C GLU A 72 16.30 -16.43 21.64
N LEU A 73 17.23 -15.90 20.86
CA LEU A 73 17.14 -15.89 19.41
C LEU A 73 17.57 -17.26 18.85
N PRO A 74 16.76 -17.90 17.99
CA PRO A 74 17.09 -19.20 17.40
C PRO A 74 18.13 -19.00 16.31
N ILE A 75 19.39 -19.09 16.72
CA ILE A 75 20.56 -19.03 15.84
C ILE A 75 21.26 -20.37 15.95
N GLU A 76 21.56 -20.98 14.81
CA GLU A 76 22.33 -22.23 14.77
C GLU A 76 23.70 -22.02 15.41
N ARG A 77 24.06 -22.89 16.35
CA ARG A 77 25.34 -22.87 17.06
C ARG A 77 26.00 -24.23 16.94
N ASN A 78 27.33 -24.21 16.90
CA ASN A 78 28.07 -25.45 17.12
C ASN A 78 27.94 -25.84 18.60
N PRO A 79 27.53 -27.08 18.92
CA PRO A 79 27.38 -27.54 20.31
C PRO A 79 28.65 -27.44 21.16
N SER A 80 29.82 -27.29 20.52
CA SER A 80 31.13 -27.11 21.16
C SER A 80 31.38 -25.69 21.66
N ASP A 81 30.58 -24.70 21.27
CA ASP A 81 30.82 -23.30 21.61
C ASP A 81 30.25 -23.01 23.01
N ALA A 82 31.12 -22.66 23.96
CA ALA A 82 30.74 -22.27 25.32
C ALA A 82 30.05 -20.88 25.41
N ILE A 83 29.54 -20.38 24.27
CA ILE A 83 28.95 -19.05 24.17
C ILE A 83 27.50 -19.11 24.66
N PRO A 84 27.09 -18.25 25.61
CA PRO A 84 25.72 -18.24 26.12
C PRO A 84 24.72 -17.89 25.01
N PRO A 85 23.42 -18.22 25.20
CA PRO A 85 22.42 -17.86 24.22
C PRO A 85 22.35 -16.38 23.87
N LEU A 86 22.37 -16.10 22.56
CA LEU A 86 22.17 -14.75 22.06
C LEU A 86 20.70 -14.37 22.27
N LYS A 87 20.50 -13.24 22.93
CA LYS A 87 19.20 -12.63 23.19
C LYS A 87 19.14 -11.30 22.48
N ALA A 88 17.94 -10.79 22.22
CA ALA A 88 17.76 -9.49 21.58
C ALA A 88 18.52 -8.37 22.31
N LYS A 89 18.49 -8.34 23.66
CA LYS A 89 19.22 -7.36 24.48
C LYS A 89 20.74 -7.35 24.32
N HIS A 90 21.34 -8.46 23.89
CA HIS A 90 22.79 -8.54 23.65
C HIS A 90 23.18 -7.84 22.34
N LEU A 91 22.20 -7.50 21.50
CA LEU A 91 22.39 -6.81 20.23
C LEU A 91 22.07 -5.32 20.40
N ALA A 92 23.13 -4.52 20.55
CA ALA A 92 23.01 -3.09 20.74
C ALA A 92 22.29 -2.40 19.55
N PRO A 93 21.53 -1.33 19.82
CA PRO A 93 20.99 -0.47 18.75
C PRO A 93 22.10 0.04 17.82
N GLY A 94 21.80 0.10 16.52
CA GLY A 94 22.72 0.50 15.47
C GLY A 94 23.73 -0.59 15.06
N GLN A 95 23.67 -1.78 15.66
CA GLN A 95 24.63 -2.89 15.44
C GLN A 95 23.95 -4.20 14.99
N ARG A 96 22.70 -4.15 14.54
CA ARG A 96 21.90 -5.34 14.22
C ARG A 96 21.96 -5.79 12.75
N SER A 97 22.51 -4.98 11.83
CA SER A 97 22.45 -5.24 10.38
C SER A 97 22.98 -6.62 9.98
N ASN A 98 24.14 -7.02 10.51
CA ASN A 98 24.73 -8.33 10.19
C ASN A 98 23.85 -9.50 10.64
N VAL A 99 23.22 -9.38 11.82
CA VAL A 99 22.29 -10.40 12.32
C VAL A 99 21.03 -10.42 11.46
N ALA A 100 20.45 -9.26 11.14
CA ALA A 100 19.26 -9.16 10.30
C ALA A 100 19.51 -9.75 8.90
N GLU A 101 20.59 -9.36 8.23
CA GLU A 101 20.86 -9.75 6.85
C GLU A 101 21.37 -11.18 6.73
N ASN A 102 22.35 -11.56 7.56
CA ASN A 102 23.07 -12.83 7.39
C ASN A 102 22.50 -13.95 8.23
N LEU A 103 21.94 -13.68 9.42
CA LEU A 103 21.36 -14.73 10.28
C LEU A 103 19.84 -14.83 10.12
N ALA A 104 19.13 -13.72 9.96
CA ALA A 104 17.68 -13.72 9.72
C ALA A 104 17.33 -13.77 8.22
N GLY A 105 18.21 -13.28 7.35
CA GLY A 105 18.00 -13.32 5.90
C GLY A 105 17.23 -12.11 5.35
N PHE A 106 16.95 -11.08 6.15
CA PHE A 106 16.22 -9.90 5.70
C PHE A 106 16.95 -9.16 4.58
N THR A 107 16.18 -8.43 3.77
CA THR A 107 16.63 -7.80 2.53
C THR A 107 16.73 -6.28 2.61
N ALA A 108 16.06 -5.64 3.57
CA ALA A 108 16.06 -4.19 3.79
C ALA A 108 17.47 -3.55 3.83
N GLY A 109 18.45 -4.28 4.35
CA GLY A 109 19.85 -3.81 4.49
C GLY A 109 20.75 -4.07 3.27
N LEU A 110 20.27 -4.82 2.28
CA LEU A 110 21.05 -5.18 1.10
C LEU A 110 21.40 -3.96 0.24
N SER A 111 22.35 -4.14 -0.69
CA SER A 111 22.74 -3.09 -1.65
C SER A 111 23.24 -1.79 -1.01
N HIS A 112 24.05 -1.92 0.05
CA HIS A 112 24.64 -0.81 0.81
C HIS A 112 23.63 0.03 1.60
N LYS A 113 22.50 -0.56 1.99
CA LYS A 113 21.47 0.03 2.84
C LYS A 113 21.51 -0.47 4.30
N ALA A 114 22.66 -0.95 4.80
CA ALA A 114 22.77 -1.52 6.15
C ALA A 114 22.24 -0.62 7.29
N ASP A 115 22.19 0.70 7.08
CA ASP A 115 21.58 1.65 8.01
C ASP A 115 20.08 1.34 8.25
N HIS A 116 19.35 0.80 7.26
CA HIS A 116 17.93 0.41 7.33
C HIS A 116 17.65 -0.85 8.15
N THR A 117 18.69 -1.60 8.54
CA THR A 117 18.59 -2.80 9.39
C THR A 117 19.46 -2.70 10.63
N SER A 118 20.11 -1.54 10.83
CA SER A 118 21.02 -1.28 11.94
C SER A 118 20.34 -1.43 13.30
N SER A 119 19.02 -1.22 13.33
CA SER A 119 18.16 -1.37 14.49
C SER A 119 16.86 -2.08 14.10
N HIS A 120 16.93 -3.39 13.88
CA HIS A 120 15.78 -4.26 13.59
C HIS A 120 15.19 -4.87 14.88
N LEU A 121 13.86 -4.97 14.99
CA LEU A 121 13.15 -5.70 16.05
C LEU A 121 13.30 -7.21 15.84
N PHE A 122 13.60 -7.96 16.89
CA PHE A 122 13.75 -9.42 16.82
C PHE A 122 12.83 -10.17 17.77
N SER A 123 12.70 -9.70 19.01
CA SER A 123 11.90 -10.40 20.02
C SER A 123 10.41 -10.06 19.94
N PHE A 124 9.57 -10.96 20.43
CA PHE A 124 8.15 -10.71 20.63
C PHE A 124 7.91 -9.50 21.54
N GLY A 125 8.75 -9.31 22.57
CA GLY A 125 8.69 -8.15 23.47
C GLY A 125 8.97 -6.82 22.77
N GLU A 126 9.92 -6.80 21.84
CA GLU A 126 10.24 -5.63 21.00
C GLU A 126 9.07 -5.26 20.08
N TYR A 127 8.43 -6.22 19.41
CA TYR A 127 7.22 -5.94 18.61
C TYR A 127 6.03 -5.49 19.47
N CYS A 128 5.80 -6.12 20.63
CA CYS A 128 4.72 -5.73 21.54
C CYS A 128 4.89 -4.30 22.06
N SER A 129 6.11 -3.96 22.49
CA SER A 129 6.43 -2.63 22.97
C SER A 129 6.34 -1.59 21.84
N ALA A 130 6.73 -1.91 20.61
CA ALA A 130 6.59 -1.00 19.46
C ALA A 130 5.13 -0.54 19.29
N TYR A 131 4.17 -1.46 19.35
CA TYR A 131 2.74 -1.12 19.29
C TYR A 131 2.26 -0.29 20.49
N LEU A 132 2.78 -0.52 21.69
CA LEU A 132 2.40 0.28 22.85
C LEU A 132 2.96 1.71 22.79
N PHE A 133 4.20 1.87 22.32
CA PHE A 133 4.85 3.18 22.17
C PHE A 133 4.23 4.01 21.04
N ILE A 134 3.88 3.40 19.91
CA ILE A 134 3.40 4.15 18.75
C ILE A 134 2.05 4.85 19.01
N TRP A 135 1.20 4.30 19.88
CA TRP A 135 -0.17 4.79 20.10
C TRP A 135 -0.39 5.57 21.40
N SER A 136 0.58 5.57 22.33
CA SER A 136 0.40 6.18 23.65
C SER A 136 1.68 6.86 24.17
N PRO A 137 1.58 8.04 24.81
CA PRO A 137 2.73 8.67 25.46
C PRO A 137 3.16 7.98 26.76
N THR A 138 2.40 7.01 27.29
CA THR A 138 2.59 6.47 28.65
C THR A 138 3.96 5.84 28.89
N LEU A 139 4.52 5.15 27.89
CA LEU A 139 5.82 4.47 28.02
C LEU A 139 7.00 5.37 27.61
N TRP A 140 6.73 6.55 27.06
CA TRP A 140 7.79 7.46 26.62
C TRP A 140 8.43 8.17 27.82
N THR A 141 9.74 8.36 27.72
CA THR A 141 10.53 9.16 28.66
C THR A 141 11.19 10.32 27.94
N ASP A 142 11.21 11.49 28.57
CA ASP A 142 11.93 12.66 28.05
C ASP A 142 13.46 12.56 28.23
N ARG A 143 13.90 11.57 29.03
CA ARG A 143 15.28 11.41 29.50
C ARG A 143 15.99 10.30 28.72
N PHE A 144 16.35 10.60 27.48
CA PHE A 144 17.35 9.79 26.77
C PHE A 144 18.77 10.22 27.16
N PRO A 145 19.73 9.29 27.30
CA PRO A 145 21.14 9.65 27.49
C PRO A 145 21.65 10.47 26.30
N ALA A 146 22.65 11.34 26.54
CA ALA A 146 23.25 12.09 25.44
C ALA A 146 24.15 11.16 24.62
N GLY A 147 24.24 11.38 23.31
CA GLY A 147 25.04 10.52 22.44
C GLY A 147 26.52 10.44 22.87
N LYS A 148 27.08 11.53 23.39
CA LYS A 148 28.46 11.59 23.92
C LYS A 148 28.70 10.70 25.14
N ASP A 149 27.64 10.33 25.86
CA ASP A 149 27.72 9.47 27.04
C ASP A 149 27.70 7.99 26.63
N LEU A 150 27.22 7.68 25.42
CA LEU A 150 27.11 6.32 24.88
C LEU A 150 28.21 5.98 23.86
N TYR A 151 28.60 6.94 23.03
CA TYR A 151 29.48 6.73 21.89
C TYR A 151 30.69 7.65 21.93
N ARG A 152 31.82 7.16 21.39
CA ARG A 152 33.03 7.97 21.16
C ARG A 152 33.07 8.57 19.75
N ASP A 153 32.43 7.91 18.79
CA ASP A 153 32.43 8.34 17.40
C ASP A 153 31.48 9.54 17.17
N ALA A 154 32.01 10.60 16.57
CA ALA A 154 31.27 11.84 16.36
C ALA A 154 30.08 11.70 15.41
N LYS A 155 30.10 10.75 14.46
CA LYS A 155 28.98 10.50 13.56
C LYS A 155 27.85 9.81 14.34
N GLN A 156 28.15 8.77 15.12
CA GLN A 156 27.17 8.08 15.96
C GLN A 156 26.53 9.00 17.00
N ILE A 157 27.32 9.84 17.67
CA ILE A 157 26.81 10.86 18.60
C ILE A 157 25.77 11.76 17.91
N ARG A 158 26.08 12.25 16.70
CA ARG A 158 25.17 13.13 15.94
C ARG A 158 23.89 12.41 15.50
N VAL A 159 24.00 11.16 15.06
CA VAL A 159 22.85 10.34 14.64
C VAL A 159 21.93 10.09 15.82
N TRP A 160 22.48 9.63 16.96
CA TRP A 160 21.72 9.43 18.20
C TRP A 160 21.00 10.70 18.65
N ASP A 161 21.73 11.81 18.78
CA ASP A 161 21.15 13.08 19.25
C ASP A 161 20.09 13.63 18.28
N GLN A 162 20.25 13.39 16.98
CA GLN A 162 19.24 13.74 15.98
C GLN A 162 17.99 12.85 16.10
N ALA A 163 18.15 11.54 16.23
CA ALA A 163 17.06 10.61 16.43
C ALA A 163 16.26 10.94 17.71
N VAL A 164 16.93 11.24 18.83
CA VAL A 164 16.25 11.68 20.07
C VAL A 164 15.43 12.95 19.82
N ARG A 165 15.94 13.92 19.03
CA ARG A 165 15.17 15.11 18.67
C ARG A 165 13.93 14.75 17.86
N ASP A 166 14.06 13.91 16.83
CA ASP A 166 12.95 13.53 15.96
C ASP A 166 11.87 12.73 16.72
N LEU A 167 12.28 11.87 17.65
CA LEU A 167 11.37 11.15 18.56
C LEU A 167 10.62 12.10 19.50
N ARG A 168 11.27 13.16 20.02
CA ARG A 168 10.58 14.19 20.82
C ARG A 168 9.45 14.86 20.05
N TYR A 169 9.67 15.17 18.77
CA TYR A 169 8.59 15.69 17.91
C TYR A 169 7.44 14.70 17.76
N PHE A 170 7.73 13.40 17.66
CA PHE A 170 6.72 12.37 17.58
C PHE A 170 5.87 12.32 18.86
N PHE A 171 6.51 12.04 20.00
CA PHE A 171 5.77 11.79 21.23
C PHE A 171 5.11 13.04 21.84
N HIS A 172 5.58 14.25 21.49
CA HIS A 172 4.94 15.52 21.88
C HIS A 172 3.45 15.59 21.48
N SER A 173 3.10 14.97 20.35
CA SER A 173 1.72 14.99 19.82
C SER A 173 0.92 13.72 20.13
N LEU A 174 1.52 12.70 20.76
CA LEU A 174 0.89 11.38 20.96
C LEU A 174 -0.36 11.41 21.85
N TRP A 175 -0.44 12.35 22.78
CA TRP A 175 -1.64 12.48 23.62
C TRP A 175 -2.89 12.79 22.79
N LYS A 176 -2.75 13.51 21.66
CA LYS A 176 -3.83 13.76 20.70
C LYS A 176 -4.22 12.47 19.98
N VAL A 177 -3.24 11.71 19.50
CA VAL A 177 -3.48 10.43 18.82
C VAL A 177 -4.19 9.45 19.74
N ARG A 178 -3.73 9.30 20.99
CA ARG A 178 -4.39 8.47 22.00
C ARG A 178 -5.85 8.90 22.21
N ARG A 179 -6.11 10.20 22.33
CA ARG A 179 -7.48 10.73 22.50
C ARG A 179 -8.33 10.50 21.25
N ALA A 180 -7.77 10.65 20.06
CA ALA A 180 -8.45 10.40 18.79
C ALA A 180 -8.89 8.93 18.68
N LEU A 181 -7.99 7.98 18.93
CA LEU A 181 -8.29 6.54 18.88
C LEU A 181 -9.37 6.13 19.89
N ALA A 182 -9.40 6.75 21.08
CA ALA A 182 -10.47 6.53 22.05
C ALA A 182 -11.85 7.04 21.59
N ASN A 183 -11.91 7.83 20.53
CA ASN A 183 -13.12 8.51 20.06
C ASN A 183 -13.52 8.12 18.62
N ILE A 184 -12.82 7.20 17.95
CA ILE A 184 -13.18 6.77 16.60
C ILE A 184 -12.95 5.27 16.43
N SER A 185 -13.90 4.58 15.80
CA SER A 185 -13.71 3.19 15.39
C SER A 185 -12.55 3.13 14.40
N THR A 186 -11.55 2.31 14.73
CA THR A 186 -10.30 2.22 13.96
C THR A 186 -10.16 0.81 13.42
N TYR A 187 -9.95 0.71 12.11
CA TYR A 187 -9.73 -0.53 11.39
C TYR A 187 -8.36 -0.49 10.76
N MET A 188 -7.62 -1.59 10.83
CA MET A 188 -6.21 -1.63 10.45
C MET A 188 -5.89 -2.83 9.54
N ILE A 189 -4.82 -2.71 8.76
CA ILE A 189 -4.19 -3.81 8.03
C ILE A 189 -2.68 -3.54 7.90
N PHE A 190 -1.85 -4.54 8.19
CA PHE A 190 -0.38 -4.41 8.12
C PHE A 190 0.11 -4.15 6.69
N ASP A 191 1.35 -3.65 6.61
CA ASP A 191 2.17 -3.73 5.40
C ASP A 191 3.51 -4.47 5.68
N ASP A 192 4.52 -4.31 4.83
CA ASP A 192 5.81 -4.97 5.05
C ASP A 192 6.57 -4.42 6.24
N HIS A 193 6.67 -3.11 6.45
CA HIS A 193 7.45 -2.58 7.56
C HIS A 193 6.89 -2.97 8.93
N ASP A 194 5.63 -3.42 9.06
CA ASP A 194 5.14 -4.06 10.29
C ASP A 194 5.95 -5.31 10.68
N VAL A 195 6.64 -5.94 9.72
CA VAL A 195 7.56 -7.08 9.91
C VAL A 195 9.00 -6.70 9.55
N SER A 196 9.25 -6.38 8.29
CA SER A 196 10.51 -5.95 7.67
C SER A 196 10.23 -5.56 6.21
N ASP A 197 10.98 -4.60 5.66
CA ASP A 197 10.97 -4.28 4.22
C ASP A 197 10.98 -5.54 3.34
N ASP A 198 10.29 -5.46 2.20
CA ASP A 198 10.08 -6.55 1.24
C ASP A 198 9.38 -7.81 1.79
N TRP A 199 8.69 -7.76 2.93
CA TRP A 199 8.06 -8.95 3.52
C TRP A 199 7.15 -9.69 2.52
N TYR A 200 7.51 -10.96 2.25
CA TYR A 200 6.84 -11.82 1.26
C TYR A 200 6.83 -11.28 -0.18
N LEU A 201 7.74 -10.35 -0.52
CA LEU A 201 7.78 -9.69 -1.82
C LEU A 201 7.81 -10.67 -2.98
N ASN A 202 8.67 -11.68 -2.96
CA ASN A 202 8.77 -12.69 -4.00
C ASN A 202 9.18 -14.06 -3.42
N GLN A 203 9.21 -15.09 -4.26
CA GLN A 203 9.56 -16.44 -3.85
C GLN A 203 10.98 -16.51 -3.27
N ALA A 204 11.93 -15.75 -3.84
CA ALA A 204 13.31 -15.69 -3.35
C ALA A 204 13.39 -15.13 -1.92
N TRP A 205 12.61 -14.10 -1.59
CA TRP A 205 12.51 -13.57 -0.22
C TRP A 205 11.99 -14.65 0.74
N CYS A 206 10.93 -15.35 0.35
CA CYS A 206 10.33 -16.40 1.18
C CYS A 206 11.33 -17.51 1.50
N VAL A 207 12.03 -18.03 0.49
CA VAL A 207 13.06 -19.07 0.65
C VAL A 207 14.21 -18.56 1.52
N ARG A 208 14.66 -17.32 1.31
CA ARG A 208 15.79 -16.71 2.02
C ARG A 208 15.53 -16.48 3.51
N VAL A 209 14.35 -15.96 3.85
CA VAL A 209 14.00 -15.57 5.23
C VAL A 209 13.37 -16.72 6.00
N LEU A 210 12.37 -17.39 5.43
CA LEU A 210 11.69 -18.49 6.12
C LEU A 210 12.53 -19.76 6.21
N GLY A 211 13.55 -19.90 5.34
CA GLY A 211 14.54 -20.97 5.42
C GLY A 211 15.55 -20.77 6.56
N LYS A 212 15.53 -19.64 7.27
CA LYS A 212 16.40 -19.38 8.42
C LYS A 212 15.59 -19.40 9.72
N PRO A 213 16.05 -20.11 10.78
CA PRO A 213 15.32 -20.17 12.05
C PRO A 213 15.03 -18.79 12.65
N LEU A 214 16.01 -17.88 12.63
CA LEU A 214 15.83 -16.52 13.13
C LEU A 214 14.83 -15.72 12.29
N GLY A 215 14.96 -15.71 10.95
CA GLY A 215 14.03 -14.99 10.06
C GLY A 215 12.60 -15.45 10.25
N ARG A 216 12.39 -16.77 10.28
CA ARG A 216 11.09 -17.38 10.57
C ARG A 216 10.54 -16.98 11.94
N ARG A 217 11.37 -16.97 12.99
CA ARG A 217 10.96 -16.55 14.34
C ARG A 217 10.54 -15.09 14.40
N VAL A 218 11.26 -14.21 13.73
CA VAL A 218 10.95 -12.78 13.71
C VAL A 218 9.61 -12.53 13.00
N VAL A 219 9.35 -13.19 11.86
CA VAL A 219 8.04 -13.13 11.20
C VAL A 219 6.92 -13.67 12.10
N GLN A 220 7.17 -14.77 12.82
CA GLN A 220 6.22 -15.31 13.81
C GLN A 220 5.90 -14.28 14.90
N ASN A 221 6.92 -13.66 15.48
CA ASN A 221 6.80 -12.67 16.55
C ASN A 221 6.02 -11.43 16.09
N ALA A 222 6.32 -10.92 14.89
CA ALA A 222 5.63 -9.80 14.29
C ALA A 222 4.13 -10.10 14.06
N LEU A 223 3.81 -11.24 13.45
CA LEU A 223 2.43 -11.65 13.20
C LEU A 223 1.65 -11.94 14.49
N LEU A 224 2.31 -12.51 15.51
CA LEU A 224 1.69 -12.72 16.82
C LEU A 224 1.38 -11.38 17.51
N ALA A 225 2.31 -10.41 17.43
CA ALA A 225 2.09 -9.08 17.96
C ALA A 225 0.94 -8.37 17.21
N TYR A 226 0.93 -8.45 15.87
CA TYR A 226 -0.19 -7.94 15.07
C TYR A 226 -1.52 -8.57 15.46
N ALA A 227 -1.54 -9.89 15.71
CA ALA A 227 -2.75 -10.58 16.18
C ALA A 227 -3.29 -9.98 17.48
N LEU A 228 -2.40 -9.70 18.44
CA LEU A 228 -2.73 -9.17 19.76
C LEU A 228 -3.18 -7.70 19.72
N PHE A 229 -2.47 -6.85 18.96
CA PHE A 229 -2.65 -5.40 19.00
C PHE A 229 -3.59 -4.86 17.91
N GLN A 230 -3.86 -5.62 16.85
CA GLN A 230 -4.69 -5.19 15.73
C GLN A 230 -5.79 -6.19 15.37
N ALA A 231 -5.41 -7.41 14.97
CA ALA A 231 -6.38 -8.36 14.40
C ALA A 231 -7.51 -8.71 15.37
N TRP A 232 -7.21 -8.82 16.67
CA TRP A 232 -8.23 -9.08 17.68
C TRP A 232 -9.31 -7.99 17.73
N GLY A 233 -8.94 -6.73 17.57
CA GLY A 233 -9.89 -5.62 17.50
C GLY A 233 -10.63 -5.55 16.16
N ASN A 234 -9.97 -5.89 15.06
CA ASN A 234 -10.56 -5.86 13.70
C ASN A 234 -11.63 -6.94 13.50
N VAL A 235 -11.36 -8.17 13.98
CA VAL A 235 -12.17 -9.38 13.75
C VAL A 235 -12.38 -10.17 15.04
N PRO A 236 -13.05 -9.59 16.07
CA PRO A 236 -13.22 -10.24 17.37
C PRO A 236 -13.90 -11.62 17.29
N GLU A 237 -14.72 -11.87 16.27
CA GLU A 237 -15.36 -13.15 15.99
C GLU A 237 -14.36 -14.29 15.73
N GLN A 238 -13.16 -14.00 15.21
CA GLN A 238 -12.09 -15.00 15.07
C GLN A 238 -11.45 -15.38 16.41
N PHE A 239 -11.71 -14.61 17.48
CA PHE A 239 -11.15 -14.78 18.82
C PHE A 239 -12.19 -15.25 19.86
N GLU A 240 -13.39 -15.61 19.41
CA GLU A 240 -14.40 -16.26 20.24
C GLU A 240 -13.98 -17.67 20.68
N ALA A 241 -14.72 -18.22 21.65
CA ALA A 241 -14.48 -19.59 22.14
C ALA A 241 -14.43 -20.59 20.98
N HIS A 242 -13.48 -21.53 21.06
CA HIS A 242 -13.22 -22.58 20.07
C HIS A 242 -12.68 -22.13 18.69
N LYS A 243 -12.57 -20.83 18.41
CA LYS A 243 -11.97 -20.29 17.18
C LYS A 243 -10.45 -20.22 17.25
N THR A 244 -9.79 -20.11 16.08
CA THR A 244 -8.32 -20.08 15.98
C THR A 244 -7.70 -18.96 16.79
N GLY A 245 -8.26 -17.74 16.74
CA GLY A 245 -7.72 -16.59 17.47
C GLY A 245 -7.69 -16.82 18.99
N LYS A 246 -8.73 -17.45 19.55
CA LYS A 246 -8.73 -17.77 21.00
C LYS A 246 -7.65 -18.80 21.35
N ARG A 247 -7.50 -19.83 20.52
CA ARG A 247 -6.46 -20.85 20.70
C ARG A 247 -5.06 -20.23 20.58
N LEU A 248 -4.87 -19.32 19.62
CA LEU A 248 -3.63 -18.56 19.44
C LEU A 248 -3.25 -17.77 20.70
N LEU A 249 -4.20 -17.03 21.29
CA LEU A 249 -3.95 -16.28 22.52
C LEU A 249 -3.62 -17.20 23.70
N GLN A 250 -4.32 -18.32 23.84
CA GLN A 250 -4.06 -19.30 24.91
C GLN A 250 -2.68 -19.93 24.77
N ILE A 251 -2.30 -20.35 23.57
CA ILE A 251 -0.99 -20.97 23.36
C ILE A 251 0.15 -19.94 23.46
N ALA A 252 -0.09 -18.69 23.06
CA ALA A 252 0.86 -17.59 23.26
C ALA A 252 1.11 -17.32 24.76
N GLN A 253 0.06 -17.42 25.59
CA GLN A 253 0.22 -17.34 27.04
C GLN A 253 1.05 -18.49 27.59
N THR A 254 0.81 -19.73 27.15
CA THR A 254 1.64 -20.89 27.53
C THR A 254 3.09 -20.71 27.10
N TRP A 255 3.32 -20.33 25.85
CA TRP A 255 4.65 -20.08 25.28
C TRP A 255 5.40 -19.01 26.08
N SER A 256 4.77 -17.85 26.31
CA SER A 256 5.33 -16.76 27.11
C SER A 256 5.61 -17.18 28.56
N GLY A 257 4.73 -17.97 29.18
CA GLY A 257 4.91 -18.49 30.54
C GLY A 257 6.13 -19.41 30.72
N THR A 258 6.66 -19.96 29.62
CA THR A 258 7.90 -20.75 29.61
C THR A 258 9.13 -19.95 29.19
N GLY A 259 9.04 -18.62 29.10
CA GLY A 259 10.12 -17.79 28.58
C GLY A 259 10.43 -18.07 27.11
N GLY A 260 9.42 -18.47 26.34
CA GLY A 260 9.53 -18.77 24.92
C GLY A 260 10.12 -20.14 24.57
N GLN A 261 10.29 -21.05 25.53
CA GLN A 261 11.01 -22.32 25.39
C GLN A 261 10.13 -23.52 25.01
N ASP A 262 8.81 -23.43 25.13
CA ASP A 262 7.90 -24.49 24.70
C ASP A 262 7.83 -24.60 23.16
N GLN A 263 8.54 -25.59 22.61
CA GLN A 263 8.61 -25.88 21.18
C GLN A 263 7.28 -26.35 20.57
N VAL A 264 6.37 -26.94 21.36
CA VAL A 264 5.05 -27.33 20.88
C VAL A 264 4.20 -26.07 20.72
N ALA A 265 4.23 -25.21 21.74
CA ALA A 265 3.53 -23.93 21.71
C ALA A 265 4.03 -23.04 20.56
N GLU A 266 5.35 -22.93 20.38
CA GLU A 266 5.97 -22.22 19.25
C GLU A 266 5.44 -22.72 17.90
N ARG A 267 5.48 -24.04 17.65
CA ARG A 267 5.02 -24.61 16.37
C ARG A 267 3.54 -24.35 16.12
N LEU A 268 2.71 -24.40 17.17
CA LEU A 268 1.29 -24.09 17.07
C LEU A 268 1.06 -22.60 16.79
N ILE A 269 1.84 -21.70 17.40
CA ILE A 269 1.82 -20.27 17.07
C ILE A 269 2.17 -20.09 15.60
N ALA A 270 3.31 -20.61 15.13
CA ALA A 270 3.75 -20.53 13.73
C ALA A 270 2.65 -20.98 12.76
N ARG A 271 2.05 -22.13 13.03
CA ARG A 271 0.95 -22.71 12.25
C ARG A 271 -0.26 -21.77 12.19
N TRP A 272 -0.69 -21.23 13.33
CA TRP A 272 -1.91 -20.44 13.39
C TRP A 272 -1.73 -18.99 12.92
N VAL A 273 -0.53 -18.42 13.02
CA VAL A 273 -0.25 -17.13 12.35
C VAL A 273 -0.06 -17.27 10.83
N GLY A 274 0.03 -18.50 10.33
CA GLY A 274 0.06 -18.79 8.90
C GLY A 274 1.47 -18.89 8.31
N LEU A 275 2.46 -19.30 9.09
CA LEU A 275 3.76 -19.71 8.55
C LEU A 275 3.66 -21.14 7.99
N PRO A 276 4.18 -21.41 6.77
CA PRO A 276 4.18 -22.77 6.20
C PRO A 276 5.13 -23.66 6.98
N ASP A 277 4.93 -24.98 6.98
CA ASP A 277 5.93 -25.89 7.56
C ASP A 277 7.24 -25.83 6.77
N SER A 278 8.36 -26.07 7.47
CA SER A 278 9.65 -26.29 6.82
C SER A 278 9.74 -27.71 6.30
N ASP A 279 10.34 -27.87 5.13
CA ASP A 279 10.71 -29.16 4.59
C ASP A 279 11.83 -29.79 5.44
N PRO A 280 11.67 -31.03 5.94
CA PRO A 280 12.67 -31.64 6.83
C PRO A 280 14.03 -31.93 6.19
N GLU A 281 14.09 -32.07 4.86
CA GLU A 281 15.33 -32.39 4.15
C GLU A 281 16.12 -31.14 3.79
N THR A 282 15.41 -30.10 3.34
CA THR A 282 16.02 -28.87 2.82
C THR A 282 16.01 -27.70 3.82
N GLY A 283 15.17 -27.76 4.85
CA GLY A 283 14.93 -26.65 5.79
C GLY A 283 14.12 -25.49 5.20
N LEU A 284 13.72 -25.57 3.93
CA LEU A 284 13.05 -24.49 3.21
C LEU A 284 11.53 -24.47 3.47
N PRO A 285 10.86 -23.31 3.31
CA PRO A 285 9.40 -23.25 3.44
C PRO A 285 8.70 -24.06 2.34
N LYS A 286 7.61 -24.75 2.71
CA LYS A 286 6.77 -25.45 1.75
C LYS A 286 5.88 -24.50 0.97
N PHE A 287 5.74 -24.78 -0.32
CA PHE A 287 4.79 -24.14 -1.23
C PHE A 287 3.80 -25.17 -1.74
N ARG A 288 2.60 -24.71 -2.08
CA ARG A 288 1.62 -25.48 -2.83
C ARG A 288 1.20 -24.73 -4.09
N GLN A 289 0.76 -25.47 -5.08
CA GLN A 289 0.26 -24.89 -6.33
C GLN A 289 -1.15 -24.32 -6.14
N ASP A 290 -1.36 -23.08 -6.59
CA ASP A 290 -2.65 -22.41 -6.73
C ASP A 290 -2.77 -21.92 -8.18
N GLN A 291 -3.35 -22.77 -9.02
CA GLN A 291 -3.41 -22.62 -10.48
C GLN A 291 -2.02 -22.40 -11.10
N ASN A 292 -1.75 -21.21 -11.67
CA ASN A 292 -0.50 -20.81 -12.31
C ASN A 292 0.51 -20.15 -11.34
N THR A 293 0.23 -20.17 -10.03
CA THR A 293 1.09 -19.58 -9.01
C THR A 293 1.48 -20.59 -7.93
N TRP A 294 2.65 -20.40 -7.33
CA TRP A 294 3.01 -20.96 -6.03
C TRP A 294 2.49 -20.06 -4.91
N VAL A 295 1.91 -20.66 -3.87
CA VAL A 295 1.56 -19.97 -2.62
C VAL A 295 2.20 -20.69 -1.45
N LEU A 296 2.48 -19.97 -0.35
CA LEU A 296 2.97 -20.60 0.88
C LEU A 296 1.94 -21.63 1.37
N ASP A 297 2.40 -22.84 1.71
CA ASP A 297 1.53 -23.94 2.13
C ASP A 297 1.10 -23.77 3.59
N ARG A 298 0.17 -22.83 3.81
CA ARG A 298 -0.35 -22.48 5.13
C ARG A 298 -1.40 -23.48 5.57
N HIS A 299 -1.41 -23.75 6.87
CA HIS A 299 -2.41 -24.61 7.47
C HIS A 299 -3.84 -24.05 7.25
N PRO A 300 -4.85 -24.89 6.91
CA PRO A 300 -6.23 -24.44 6.66
C PRO A 300 -6.86 -23.62 7.79
N ASP A 301 -6.54 -23.95 9.05
CA ASP A 301 -7.01 -23.24 10.24
C ASP A 301 -6.22 -21.96 10.58
N ALA A 302 -5.25 -21.54 9.76
CA ALA A 302 -4.49 -20.31 10.01
C ALA A 302 -5.42 -19.08 10.06
N MET A 303 -5.00 -18.07 10.82
CA MET A 303 -5.71 -16.80 10.95
C MET A 303 -5.94 -16.17 9.58
N GLN A 304 -7.11 -15.54 9.42
CA GLN A 304 -7.46 -14.78 8.23
C GLN A 304 -7.33 -13.29 8.55
N TRP A 305 -6.40 -12.61 7.88
CA TRP A 305 -6.12 -11.20 8.16
C TRP A 305 -6.97 -10.22 7.34
N HIS A 306 -7.53 -10.67 6.20
CA HIS A 306 -8.52 -9.93 5.45
C HIS A 306 -9.90 -10.02 6.13
N TYR A 307 -10.73 -9.01 5.94
CA TYR A 307 -12.06 -8.96 6.54
C TYR A 307 -12.98 -8.00 5.79
N THR A 308 -14.27 -8.04 6.11
CA THR A 308 -15.24 -7.09 5.58
C THR A 308 -16.00 -6.38 6.69
N ILE A 309 -16.37 -5.13 6.42
CA ILE A 309 -17.23 -4.33 7.30
C ILE A 309 -18.48 -4.02 6.51
N GLN A 310 -19.64 -4.32 7.08
CA GLN A 310 -20.93 -4.06 6.45
C GLN A 310 -21.74 -3.09 7.30
N SER A 311 -22.42 -2.17 6.62
CA SER A 311 -23.37 -1.24 7.22
C SER A 311 -24.60 -1.12 6.33
N SER A 312 -25.55 -0.28 6.72
CA SER A 312 -26.75 -0.01 5.92
C SER A 312 -26.51 0.85 4.67
N CYS A 313 -25.34 1.52 4.55
CA CYS A 313 -25.07 2.47 3.46
C CYS A 313 -23.76 2.23 2.71
N HIS A 314 -22.84 1.46 3.29
CA HIS A 314 -21.58 1.10 2.65
C HIS A 314 -21.10 -0.27 3.11
N GLU A 315 -20.26 -0.87 2.27
CA GLU A 315 -19.46 -2.04 2.61
C GLU A 315 -17.98 -1.72 2.40
N VAL A 316 -17.12 -2.34 3.19
CA VAL A 316 -15.67 -2.21 3.08
C VAL A 316 -15.09 -3.60 2.95
N VAL A 317 -14.27 -3.82 1.92
CA VAL A 317 -13.49 -5.02 1.71
C VAL A 317 -12.03 -4.70 2.04
N VAL A 318 -11.50 -5.27 3.12
CA VAL A 318 -10.10 -5.05 3.55
C VAL A 318 -9.25 -6.20 3.05
N LEU A 319 -8.31 -5.91 2.15
CA LEU A 319 -7.47 -6.91 1.50
C LEU A 319 -6.22 -7.19 2.32
N ASP A 320 -5.83 -8.46 2.37
CA ASP A 320 -4.50 -8.90 2.81
C ASP A 320 -3.65 -9.22 1.58
N THR A 321 -2.82 -8.25 1.19
CA THR A 321 -1.95 -8.30 0.00
C THR A 321 -0.53 -8.78 0.32
N ARG A 322 -0.24 -9.24 1.55
CA ARG A 322 1.09 -9.77 1.93
C ARG A 322 1.04 -11.28 2.06
N THR A 323 0.13 -11.83 2.88
CA THR A 323 0.14 -13.27 3.18
C THR A 323 -0.55 -14.15 2.13
N TRP A 324 -1.26 -13.52 1.19
CA TRP A 324 -1.99 -14.19 0.10
C TRP A 324 -1.35 -13.99 -1.28
N ARG A 325 -0.09 -13.56 -1.34
CA ARG A 325 0.63 -13.42 -2.62
C ARG A 325 0.76 -14.75 -3.35
N GLY A 326 0.61 -14.71 -4.67
CA GLY A 326 0.90 -15.81 -5.59
C GLY A 326 2.18 -15.53 -6.38
N TYR A 327 3.12 -16.48 -6.38
CA TYR A 327 4.40 -16.36 -7.09
C TYR A 327 4.34 -17.11 -8.42
N PRO A 328 4.60 -16.48 -9.58
CA PRO A 328 4.48 -17.15 -10.88
C PRO A 328 5.35 -18.41 -10.99
N ILE A 329 4.79 -19.53 -11.47
CA ILE A 329 5.49 -20.84 -11.54
C ILE A 329 6.54 -20.86 -12.67
N ASP A 330 6.20 -20.28 -13.82
CA ASP A 330 7.01 -20.33 -15.04
C ASP A 330 8.03 -19.18 -15.15
N GLU A 331 8.17 -18.37 -14.10
CA GLU A 331 9.11 -17.24 -14.06
C GLU A 331 10.24 -17.47 -13.03
N GLN A 332 11.20 -16.54 -13.01
CA GLN A 332 12.28 -16.57 -12.02
C GLN A 332 11.73 -16.32 -10.61
N HIS A 333 12.39 -16.85 -9.59
CA HIS A 333 11.96 -16.68 -8.18
C HIS A 333 11.93 -15.22 -7.70
N ILE A 334 12.53 -14.30 -8.46
CA ILE A 334 12.52 -12.84 -8.20
C ILE A 334 11.39 -12.10 -8.94
N ALA A 335 10.57 -12.81 -9.71
CA ALA A 335 9.49 -12.21 -10.48
C ALA A 335 8.48 -11.50 -9.56
N PRO A 336 7.90 -10.38 -10.01
CA PRO A 336 6.84 -9.70 -9.27
C PRO A 336 5.66 -10.65 -8.97
N PRO A 337 5.21 -10.71 -7.71
CA PRO A 337 4.10 -11.58 -7.33
C PRO A 337 2.78 -11.08 -7.91
N MET A 338 1.79 -11.96 -7.98
CA MET A 338 0.40 -11.53 -7.90
C MET A 338 0.12 -11.18 -6.44
N LEU A 339 -0.30 -9.93 -6.17
CA LEU A 339 -0.54 -9.47 -4.79
C LEU A 339 -1.66 -10.23 -4.08
N LEU A 340 -2.58 -10.80 -4.86
CA LEU A 340 -3.53 -11.83 -4.46
C LEU A 340 -3.35 -13.04 -5.37
N SER A 341 -3.25 -14.24 -4.79
CA SER A 341 -3.30 -15.49 -5.53
C SER A 341 -4.69 -15.72 -6.14
N PRO A 342 -4.84 -16.65 -7.10
CA PRO A 342 -6.14 -16.99 -7.69
C PRO A 342 -7.20 -17.32 -6.63
N THR A 343 -6.88 -18.18 -5.66
CA THR A 343 -7.79 -18.48 -4.53
C THR A 343 -8.09 -17.24 -3.67
N ALA A 344 -7.14 -16.31 -3.55
CA ALA A 344 -7.32 -15.10 -2.75
C ALA A 344 -8.29 -14.10 -3.41
N PHE A 345 -8.31 -13.99 -4.74
CA PHE A 345 -9.31 -13.18 -5.44
C PHE A 345 -10.73 -13.65 -5.14
N ASP A 346 -10.95 -14.96 -5.13
CA ASP A 346 -12.25 -15.53 -4.85
C ASP A 346 -12.66 -15.25 -3.39
N ARG A 347 -11.78 -15.56 -2.43
CA ARG A 347 -12.08 -15.43 -1.00
C ARG A 347 -12.20 -13.99 -0.51
N GLN A 348 -11.32 -13.10 -0.99
CA GLN A 348 -11.24 -11.73 -0.48
C GLN A 348 -12.14 -10.76 -1.25
N ILE A 349 -12.48 -11.03 -2.51
CA ILE A 349 -13.22 -10.10 -3.36
C ILE A 349 -14.53 -10.70 -3.87
N ARG A 350 -14.50 -11.81 -4.63
CA ARG A 350 -15.72 -12.32 -5.28
C ARG A 350 -16.76 -12.79 -4.27
N GLU A 351 -16.37 -13.67 -3.35
CA GLU A 351 -17.28 -14.20 -2.34
C GLU A 351 -17.92 -13.10 -1.49
N PRO A 352 -17.17 -12.12 -0.93
CA PRO A 352 -17.80 -11.06 -0.15
C PRO A 352 -18.73 -10.17 -0.98
N LEU A 353 -18.35 -9.83 -2.22
CA LEU A 353 -19.17 -8.96 -3.07
C LEU A 353 -20.42 -9.66 -3.62
N GLN A 354 -20.43 -10.98 -3.71
CA GLN A 354 -21.62 -11.79 -4.06
C GLN A 354 -22.62 -11.90 -2.90
N ARG A 355 -22.18 -11.77 -1.65
CA ARG A 355 -23.05 -11.85 -0.46
C ARG A 355 -23.94 -10.62 -0.29
N THR A 356 -23.59 -9.50 -0.91
CA THR A 356 -24.33 -8.23 -0.81
C THR A 356 -24.90 -7.82 -2.16
N THR A 357 -26.08 -7.20 -2.14
CA THR A 357 -26.76 -6.78 -3.36
C THR A 357 -26.14 -5.50 -3.92
N ALA A 358 -25.68 -5.54 -5.18
CA ALA A 358 -24.90 -4.50 -5.85
C ALA A 358 -25.52 -3.08 -5.85
N GLN A 359 -26.84 -2.94 -5.69
CA GLN A 359 -27.56 -1.68 -5.86
C GLN A 359 -27.76 -0.88 -4.56
N ALA A 360 -27.43 -1.43 -3.39
CA ALA A 360 -27.82 -0.85 -2.09
C ALA A 360 -26.69 -0.22 -1.26
N LEU A 361 -25.41 -0.39 -1.64
CA LEU A 361 -24.26 0.06 -0.83
C LEU A 361 -23.19 0.76 -1.66
N GLN A 362 -22.51 1.75 -1.06
CA GLN A 362 -21.23 2.24 -1.57
C GLN A 362 -20.12 1.23 -1.23
N THR A 363 -19.44 0.68 -2.23
CA THR A 363 -18.33 -0.26 -2.02
C THR A 363 -17.00 0.49 -1.86
N LEU A 364 -16.30 0.18 -0.76
CA LEU A 364 -14.92 0.59 -0.53
C LEU A 364 -14.00 -0.63 -0.49
N VAL A 365 -12.79 -0.48 -0.99
CA VAL A 365 -11.73 -1.49 -0.90
C VAL A 365 -10.53 -0.86 -0.22
N ILE A 366 -10.02 -1.50 0.84
CA ILE A 366 -8.76 -1.10 1.46
C ILE A 366 -7.67 -1.99 0.87
N ALA A 367 -6.73 -1.37 0.15
CA ALA A 367 -5.58 -2.04 -0.42
C ALA A 367 -4.31 -1.46 0.23
N PRO A 368 -3.55 -2.25 1.03
CA PRO A 368 -2.30 -1.78 1.64
C PRO A 368 -1.34 -1.21 0.58
N THR A 369 -1.11 -2.04 -0.43
CA THR A 369 -0.33 -1.73 -1.62
C THR A 369 -1.12 -0.87 -2.62
N ASN A 370 -0.43 0.08 -3.21
CA ASN A 370 -1.02 1.11 -4.05
C ASN A 370 -1.28 0.59 -5.48
N LEU A 371 -2.44 0.92 -6.09
CA LEU A 371 -2.82 0.39 -7.41
C LEU A 371 -2.11 1.13 -8.56
N ILE A 372 -2.16 2.46 -8.52
CA ILE A 372 -1.60 3.37 -9.53
C ILE A 372 -0.44 4.16 -8.91
N HIS A 373 0.71 4.22 -9.60
CA HIS A 373 1.89 4.96 -9.16
C HIS A 373 2.23 6.13 -10.10
N LEU A 374 3.13 7.00 -9.63
CA LEU A 374 3.82 7.97 -10.49
C LEU A 374 4.65 7.21 -11.53
N ARG A 375 4.57 7.64 -12.79
CA ARG A 375 5.29 7.01 -13.90
C ARG A 375 6.81 6.94 -13.69
N LEU A 376 7.39 7.90 -12.97
CA LEU A 376 8.83 7.89 -12.67
C LEU A 376 9.23 6.72 -11.76
N ILE A 377 8.34 6.32 -10.84
CA ILE A 377 8.55 5.17 -9.95
C ILE A 377 8.45 3.89 -10.77
N ASP A 378 7.40 3.75 -11.59
CA ASP A 378 7.24 2.61 -12.51
C ASP A 378 8.48 2.39 -13.38
N TRP A 379 9.03 3.48 -13.94
CA TRP A 379 10.23 3.40 -14.78
C TRP A 379 11.47 2.94 -14.00
N ALA A 380 11.63 3.40 -12.76
CA ALA A 380 12.73 2.97 -11.90
C ALA A 380 12.60 1.49 -11.54
N GLN A 381 11.38 1.04 -11.17
CA GLN A 381 11.10 -0.35 -10.84
C GLN A 381 11.28 -1.29 -12.03
N GLU A 382 10.73 -0.96 -13.21
CA GLU A 382 10.91 -1.73 -14.44
C GLU A 382 12.39 -1.85 -14.84
N TRP A 383 13.17 -0.78 -14.65
CA TRP A 383 14.59 -0.77 -14.95
C TRP A 383 15.40 -1.64 -13.97
N SER A 384 15.06 -1.59 -12.69
CA SER A 384 15.68 -2.41 -11.65
C SER A 384 15.35 -3.90 -11.82
N LEU A 385 14.10 -4.22 -12.21
CA LEU A 385 13.67 -5.58 -12.55
C LEU A 385 14.52 -6.17 -13.68
N LYS A 386 14.75 -5.41 -14.76
CA LYS A 386 15.59 -5.82 -15.90
C LYS A 386 17.05 -6.09 -15.52
N ARG A 387 17.49 -5.59 -14.36
CA ARG A 387 18.84 -5.78 -13.82
C ARG A 387 18.89 -6.83 -12.70
N GLY A 388 17.76 -7.46 -12.37
CA GLY A 388 17.65 -8.41 -11.26
C GLY A 388 17.81 -7.78 -9.87
N LYS A 389 17.67 -6.44 -9.76
CA LYS A 389 17.85 -5.68 -8.52
C LYS A 389 16.51 -5.37 -7.86
N VAL A 390 15.82 -6.41 -7.42
CA VAL A 390 14.41 -6.29 -7.00
C VAL A 390 14.22 -5.64 -5.63
N PHE A 391 15.15 -5.87 -4.69
CA PHE A 391 15.09 -5.31 -3.32
C PHE A 391 15.65 -3.87 -3.20
N ASP A 392 16.10 -3.26 -4.31
CA ASP A 392 16.67 -1.91 -4.27
C ASP A 392 15.58 -0.82 -4.27
N HIS A 393 14.41 -1.12 -4.84
CA HIS A 393 13.32 -0.17 -5.14
C HIS A 393 11.92 -0.81 -5.00
N ASP A 394 11.78 -1.78 -4.09
CA ASP A 394 10.51 -2.42 -3.72
C ASP A 394 9.79 -2.98 -4.97
N VAL A 395 10.59 -3.62 -5.83
CA VAL A 395 10.16 -4.09 -7.15
C VAL A 395 9.29 -5.32 -6.96
N GLY A 396 7.98 -5.12 -6.99
CA GLY A 396 6.96 -6.16 -6.87
C GLY A 396 5.82 -5.78 -5.95
N ASP A 397 5.90 -4.62 -5.30
CA ASP A 397 4.90 -4.19 -4.34
C ASP A 397 3.71 -3.43 -4.92
N ALA A 398 3.86 -3.03 -6.18
CA ALA A 398 2.86 -2.31 -6.92
C ALA A 398 1.99 -3.24 -7.78
N TRP A 399 0.67 -3.04 -7.77
CA TRP A 399 -0.26 -3.84 -8.58
C TRP A 399 0.03 -3.78 -10.08
N ASN A 400 0.51 -2.65 -10.59
CA ASN A 400 0.80 -2.45 -12.01
C ASN A 400 2.06 -3.16 -12.51
N LEU A 401 2.92 -3.69 -11.62
CA LEU A 401 4.08 -4.50 -12.01
C LEU A 401 3.68 -5.91 -12.46
N ASN A 402 2.64 -6.48 -11.85
CA ASN A 402 2.00 -7.70 -12.31
C ASN A 402 0.67 -7.36 -13.01
N LYS A 403 0.75 -7.17 -14.32
CA LYS A 403 -0.40 -6.70 -15.13
C LYS A 403 -1.58 -7.65 -15.09
N GLU A 404 -1.32 -8.95 -14.99
CA GLU A 404 -2.36 -9.97 -14.85
C GLU A 404 -3.11 -9.82 -13.54
N ALA A 405 -2.39 -9.63 -12.43
CA ALA A 405 -3.01 -9.40 -11.13
C ALA A 405 -3.87 -8.12 -11.10
N LEU A 406 -3.40 -7.01 -11.70
CA LEU A 406 -4.21 -5.79 -11.80
C LEU A 406 -5.45 -6.00 -12.68
N ALA A 407 -5.33 -6.69 -13.81
CA ALA A 407 -6.47 -6.99 -14.67
C ALA A 407 -7.51 -7.87 -13.95
N GLU A 408 -7.04 -8.90 -13.24
CA GLU A 408 -7.89 -9.79 -12.45
C GLU A 408 -8.58 -9.05 -11.29
N LEU A 409 -7.88 -8.13 -10.62
CA LEU A 409 -8.47 -7.24 -9.61
C LEU A 409 -9.63 -6.42 -10.19
N LEU A 410 -9.41 -5.76 -11.32
CA LEU A 410 -10.46 -4.97 -11.98
C LEU A 410 -11.62 -5.87 -12.40
N ALA A 411 -11.34 -7.04 -12.96
CA ALA A 411 -12.36 -8.00 -13.38
C ALA A 411 -13.22 -8.47 -12.19
N ALA A 412 -12.59 -8.88 -11.08
CA ALA A 412 -13.25 -9.35 -9.87
C ALA A 412 -14.11 -8.27 -9.21
N LEU A 413 -13.61 -7.05 -9.10
CA LEU A 413 -14.35 -5.91 -8.53
C LEU A 413 -15.57 -5.56 -9.39
N PHE A 414 -15.36 -5.44 -10.70
CA PHE A 414 -16.39 -5.01 -11.64
C PHE A 414 -17.32 -6.14 -12.13
N GLU A 415 -17.14 -7.36 -11.64
CA GLU A 415 -18.11 -8.45 -11.81
C GLU A 415 -19.43 -8.13 -11.11
N ASN A 416 -19.35 -7.55 -9.90
CA ASN A 416 -20.52 -7.34 -9.05
C ASN A 416 -20.78 -5.85 -8.72
N ARG A 417 -19.90 -4.92 -9.12
CA ARG A 417 -20.02 -3.50 -8.80
C ARG A 417 -19.79 -2.62 -10.01
N ASP A 418 -20.49 -1.49 -10.08
CA ASP A 418 -20.28 -0.48 -11.12
C ASP A 418 -19.42 0.69 -10.63
N ARG A 419 -19.33 0.87 -9.31
CA ARG A 419 -18.69 2.00 -8.64
C ARG A 419 -17.90 1.50 -7.44
N VAL A 420 -16.59 1.72 -7.44
CA VAL A 420 -15.69 1.29 -6.37
C VAL A 420 -14.80 2.44 -5.93
N VAL A 421 -14.61 2.60 -4.62
CA VAL A 421 -13.59 3.51 -4.08
C VAL A 421 -12.50 2.68 -3.43
N VAL A 422 -11.25 2.89 -3.84
CA VAL A 422 -10.08 2.22 -3.24
C VAL A 422 -9.37 3.20 -2.33
N LEU A 423 -9.13 2.83 -1.07
CA LEU A 423 -8.26 3.56 -0.16
C LEU A 423 -6.93 2.82 -0.07
N SER A 424 -5.81 3.51 -0.31
CA SER A 424 -4.47 2.88 -0.28
C SER A 424 -3.40 3.73 0.42
N GLY A 425 -2.27 3.08 0.71
CA GLY A 425 -1.13 3.59 1.48
C GLY A 425 0.24 3.35 0.82
N ASP A 426 1.24 3.04 1.65
CA ASP A 426 2.61 2.55 1.31
C ASP A 426 3.61 3.57 0.70
N ILE A 427 3.18 4.34 -0.29
CA ILE A 427 4.05 5.13 -1.17
C ILE A 427 4.57 6.50 -0.67
N HIS A 428 4.35 6.89 0.59
CA HIS A 428 4.81 8.14 1.24
C HIS A 428 4.31 9.48 0.65
N TYR A 429 3.29 9.47 -0.21
CA TYR A 429 2.61 10.69 -0.67
C TYR A 429 1.11 10.47 -0.88
N GLY A 430 0.33 11.55 -0.93
CA GLY A 430 -1.12 11.50 -1.13
C GLY A 430 -1.54 12.07 -2.48
N PHE A 431 -2.52 11.42 -3.12
CA PHE A 431 -3.10 11.81 -4.40
C PHE A 431 -4.47 11.14 -4.60
N ALA A 432 -5.12 11.43 -5.73
CA ALA A 432 -6.28 10.68 -6.20
C ALA A 432 -6.19 10.41 -7.71
N ALA A 433 -6.68 9.24 -8.13
CA ALA A 433 -6.76 8.85 -9.52
C ALA A 433 -8.12 8.20 -9.82
N ARG A 434 -8.58 8.37 -11.05
CA ARG A 434 -9.81 7.77 -11.57
C ARG A 434 -9.46 6.73 -12.63
N LEU A 435 -10.13 5.59 -12.58
CA LEU A 435 -10.07 4.53 -13.55
C LEU A 435 -11.48 4.27 -14.10
N ASN A 436 -11.62 4.34 -15.41
CA ASN A 436 -12.84 3.93 -16.12
C ASN A 436 -12.56 2.58 -16.80
N TYR A 437 -13.46 1.62 -16.64
CA TYR A 437 -13.33 0.25 -17.14
C TYR A 437 -14.52 -0.12 -18.01
N TRP A 438 -14.27 -0.79 -19.14
CA TRP A 438 -15.29 -1.21 -20.09
C TRP A 438 -15.12 -2.70 -20.42
N LYS A 439 -16.20 -3.47 -20.30
CA LYS A 439 -16.29 -4.85 -20.80
C LYS A 439 -16.78 -4.85 -22.24
N LEU A 440 -15.97 -5.38 -23.15
CA LEU A 440 -16.21 -5.36 -24.59
C LEU A 440 -16.72 -6.74 -25.04
N ASN A 441 -18.04 -6.93 -25.09
CA ASN A 441 -18.66 -8.20 -25.46
C ASN A 441 -18.68 -8.43 -27.00
N HIS A 442 -17.52 -8.64 -27.62
CA HIS A 442 -17.43 -8.86 -29.07
C HIS A 442 -17.83 -10.28 -29.52
N TRP A 443 -17.64 -11.30 -28.67
CA TRP A 443 -17.94 -12.70 -29.01
C TRP A 443 -19.44 -13.03 -29.14
N LYS A 444 -20.32 -12.35 -28.38
CA LYS A 444 -21.78 -12.56 -28.49
C LYS A 444 -22.40 -11.92 -29.73
N GLN A 445 -21.79 -10.88 -30.31
CA GLN A 445 -22.29 -10.23 -31.52
C GLN A 445 -22.14 -11.08 -32.79
N SER A 446 -21.17 -12.00 -32.84
CA SER A 446 -21.04 -12.92 -33.99
C SER A 446 -22.07 -14.05 -33.98
N GLN A 447 -22.63 -14.40 -32.81
CA GLN A 447 -23.67 -15.43 -32.67
C GLN A 447 -25.11 -14.86 -32.67
N ILE A 448 -25.32 -13.62 -32.23
CA ILE A 448 -26.64 -12.96 -32.26
C ILE A 448 -26.85 -12.30 -33.63
N ARG A 449 -27.09 -13.11 -34.67
CA ARG A 449 -27.61 -12.63 -35.97
C ARG A 449 -29.14 -12.71 -36.06
N SER A 450 -29.85 -13.00 -34.96
CA SER A 450 -31.31 -13.22 -34.95
C SER A 450 -32.10 -12.39 -33.93
N ALA A 451 -31.51 -11.41 -33.23
CA ALA A 451 -32.26 -10.54 -32.33
C ALA A 451 -32.85 -9.32 -33.07
N THR A 452 -34.01 -8.85 -32.62
CA THR A 452 -34.71 -7.71 -33.21
C THR A 452 -33.93 -6.39 -33.01
N ALA A 453 -34.12 -5.42 -33.91
CA ALA A 453 -33.36 -4.16 -33.94
C ALA A 453 -33.51 -3.31 -32.65
N GLN A 454 -34.65 -3.40 -31.97
CA GLN A 454 -34.92 -2.67 -30.71
C GLN A 454 -34.26 -3.31 -29.49
N GLU A 455 -34.25 -4.65 -29.37
CA GLU A 455 -33.52 -5.36 -28.32
C GLU A 455 -32.00 -5.19 -28.49
N SER A 456 -31.54 -5.11 -29.74
CA SER A 456 -30.14 -4.84 -30.07
C SER A 456 -29.70 -3.44 -29.63
N GLN A 457 -30.52 -2.40 -29.85
CA GLN A 457 -30.20 -1.03 -29.43
C GLN A 457 -30.19 -0.84 -27.90
N ALA A 458 -31.20 -1.33 -27.18
CA ALA A 458 -31.23 -1.22 -25.72
C ALA A 458 -30.11 -2.04 -25.05
N ALA A 459 -29.76 -3.21 -25.61
CA ALA A 459 -28.62 -3.99 -25.16
C ALA A 459 -27.27 -3.33 -25.52
N GLU A 460 -27.20 -2.52 -26.57
CA GLU A 460 -25.99 -1.83 -27.02
C GLU A 460 -25.71 -0.53 -26.25
N GLU A 461 -26.76 0.22 -25.85
CA GLU A 461 -26.66 1.39 -24.96
C GLU A 461 -26.32 1.01 -23.52
N THR A 462 -26.97 -0.01 -22.95
CA THR A 462 -26.70 -0.47 -21.58
C THR A 462 -25.30 -1.10 -21.43
N LYS A 463 -24.72 -1.65 -22.51
CA LYS A 463 -23.41 -2.35 -22.49
C LYS A 463 -22.20 -1.45 -22.80
N ARG A 464 -22.39 -0.16 -23.08
CA ARG A 464 -21.29 0.82 -23.27
C ARG A 464 -21.00 1.66 -22.03
N GLN A 465 -21.78 1.52 -20.95
CA GLN A 465 -21.55 2.28 -19.73
C GLN A 465 -20.26 1.82 -19.04
N ALA A 466 -19.38 2.78 -18.74
CA ALA A 466 -18.15 2.51 -18.02
C ALA A 466 -18.43 2.19 -16.56
N GLN A 467 -17.70 1.23 -16.01
CA GLN A 467 -17.61 1.04 -14.57
C GLN A 467 -16.47 1.91 -14.04
N VAL A 468 -16.66 2.51 -12.86
CA VAL A 468 -15.77 3.57 -12.35
C VAL A 468 -15.12 3.13 -11.04
N LEU A 469 -13.80 3.27 -10.98
CA LEU A 469 -13.01 3.15 -9.77
C LEU A 469 -12.34 4.49 -9.48
N VAL A 470 -12.41 4.94 -8.23
CA VAL A 470 -11.63 6.08 -7.75
C VAL A 470 -10.68 5.60 -6.67
N GLN A 471 -9.38 5.75 -6.92
CA GLN A 471 -8.33 5.49 -5.95
C GLN A 471 -8.01 6.77 -5.19
N LEU A 472 -7.99 6.65 -3.87
CA LEU A 472 -7.77 7.69 -2.89
C LEU A 472 -6.58 7.28 -2.03
N THR A 473 -5.45 7.97 -2.16
CA THR A 473 -4.21 7.60 -1.48
C THR A 473 -3.84 8.65 -0.44
N SER A 474 -3.59 8.20 0.78
CA SER A 474 -3.00 8.99 1.86
C SER A 474 -2.02 8.08 2.55
N SER A 475 -0.73 8.38 2.45
CA SER A 475 0.28 7.39 2.81
C SER A 475 1.32 7.87 3.83
N ALA A 476 1.51 9.17 4.04
CA ALA A 476 2.56 9.64 4.95
C ALA A 476 1.97 10.21 6.25
N PHE A 477 1.56 9.41 7.23
CA PHE A 477 1.24 9.99 8.55
C PHE A 477 2.46 10.68 9.15
N LYS A 478 3.61 10.04 9.01
CA LYS A 478 4.89 10.61 9.41
C LYS A 478 6.03 9.97 8.64
N ASN A 479 6.13 10.28 7.35
CA ASN A 479 7.26 9.88 6.54
C ASN A 479 7.40 10.78 5.31
N ALA A 480 7.98 11.97 5.50
CA ALA A 480 8.04 13.00 4.45
C ALA A 480 9.46 13.14 3.90
N GLU A 481 9.80 12.30 2.94
CA GLU A 481 11.09 12.30 2.26
C GLU A 481 11.34 13.54 1.39
N LEU A 482 12.60 13.83 1.08
CA LEU A 482 12.93 14.95 0.20
C LEU A 482 12.34 14.78 -1.21
N LYS A 483 12.35 13.56 -1.75
CA LYS A 483 11.84 13.23 -3.09
C LYS A 483 10.35 13.53 -3.21
N THR A 484 9.55 13.10 -2.23
CA THR A 484 8.10 13.33 -2.21
C THR A 484 7.78 14.82 -2.08
N ARG A 485 8.54 15.55 -1.25
CA ARG A 485 8.39 17.01 -1.16
C ARG A 485 8.73 17.73 -2.47
N ILE A 486 9.67 17.22 -3.27
CA ILE A 486 9.97 17.77 -4.61
C ILE A 486 8.80 17.53 -5.56
N VAL A 487 8.24 16.31 -5.59
CA VAL A 487 7.12 15.95 -6.48
C VAL A 487 5.85 16.75 -6.18
N GLN A 488 5.66 17.19 -4.93
CA GLN A 488 4.56 18.10 -4.60
C GLN A 488 4.66 19.48 -5.28
N THR A 489 5.88 19.94 -5.60
CA THR A 489 6.07 21.31 -6.10
C THR A 489 5.62 21.48 -7.55
N LYS A 490 5.51 22.74 -7.99
CA LYS A 490 5.31 23.08 -9.40
C LYS A 490 6.42 22.60 -10.34
N LEU A 491 7.57 22.16 -9.83
CA LEU A 491 8.59 21.50 -10.64
C LEU A 491 8.03 20.23 -11.30
N LYS A 492 7.18 19.48 -10.60
CA LYS A 492 6.51 18.30 -11.15
C LYS A 492 5.54 18.65 -12.28
N SER A 493 5.00 19.87 -12.30
CA SER A 493 4.11 20.34 -13.37
C SER A 493 4.79 20.42 -14.75
N LEU A 494 6.12 20.36 -14.81
CA LEU A 494 6.86 20.23 -16.07
C LEU A 494 6.72 18.84 -16.71
N LEU A 495 6.33 17.84 -15.91
CA LEU A 495 6.16 16.45 -16.30
C LEU A 495 4.83 15.92 -15.73
N PRO A 496 3.68 16.43 -16.18
CA PRO A 496 2.37 15.97 -15.71
C PRO A 496 2.15 14.49 -16.06
N GLU A 497 1.37 13.81 -15.24
CA GLU A 497 0.98 12.42 -15.48
C GLU A 497 -0.03 12.37 -16.64
N PRO A 498 0.32 11.76 -17.78
CA PRO A 498 -0.62 11.67 -18.89
C PRO A 498 -1.69 10.62 -18.59
N PRO A 499 -2.89 10.73 -19.20
CA PRO A 499 -3.84 9.64 -19.23
C PRO A 499 -3.19 8.36 -19.76
N GLN A 500 -3.52 7.22 -19.15
CA GLN A 500 -3.05 5.91 -19.60
C GLN A 500 -4.21 5.08 -20.12
N GLU A 501 -4.08 4.56 -21.33
CA GLU A 501 -5.10 3.74 -21.98
C GLU A 501 -4.59 2.31 -22.14
N TRP A 502 -5.36 1.34 -21.70
CA TRP A 502 -4.98 -0.06 -21.65
C TRP A 502 -6.09 -0.94 -22.21
N VAL A 503 -5.67 -1.99 -22.92
CA VAL A 503 -6.56 -2.97 -23.53
C VAL A 503 -6.08 -4.37 -23.16
N GLY A 504 -7.02 -5.31 -23.00
CA GLY A 504 -6.72 -6.69 -22.63
C GLY A 504 -7.60 -7.71 -23.33
N TRP A 505 -7.10 -8.94 -23.38
CA TRP A 505 -7.75 -10.09 -23.99
C TRP A 505 -7.68 -11.28 -23.05
N ASN A 506 -8.79 -12.00 -22.93
CA ASN A 506 -8.92 -13.25 -22.18
C ASN A 506 -8.27 -14.43 -22.93
N GLN A 507 -8.12 -14.32 -24.25
CA GLN A 507 -7.45 -15.29 -25.11
C GLN A 507 -6.42 -14.59 -26.01
N THR A 508 -5.30 -15.26 -26.31
CA THR A 508 -4.23 -14.70 -27.14
C THR A 508 -4.72 -14.33 -28.55
N PRO A 509 -4.75 -13.04 -28.93
CA PRO A 509 -5.23 -12.62 -30.25
C PRO A 509 -4.11 -12.62 -31.29
N GLU A 510 -4.48 -12.67 -32.57
CA GLU A 510 -3.52 -12.39 -33.66
C GLU A 510 -3.30 -10.90 -33.86
N LEU A 511 -2.14 -10.38 -33.41
CA LEU A 511 -1.77 -8.98 -33.58
C LEU A 511 -0.92 -8.70 -34.81
N TRP A 512 -1.18 -7.55 -35.43
CA TRP A 512 -0.42 -7.06 -36.58
C TRP A 512 0.05 -5.61 -36.38
N LYS A 513 1.33 -5.36 -36.71
CA LYS A 513 1.88 -4.01 -36.80
C LYS A 513 1.69 -3.49 -38.22
N MET A 514 1.01 -2.36 -38.36
CA MET A 514 0.82 -1.66 -39.62
C MET A 514 1.88 -0.57 -39.78
N GLN A 515 2.52 -0.55 -40.94
CA GLN A 515 3.38 0.54 -41.42
C GLN A 515 2.70 1.21 -42.62
N ALA A 516 2.34 2.48 -42.51
CA ALA A 516 1.86 3.26 -43.65
C ALA A 516 2.92 4.27 -44.09
N LEU A 517 3.40 4.16 -45.33
CA LEU A 517 4.36 5.07 -45.96
C LEU A 517 3.86 5.45 -47.35
N LEU A 518 3.57 6.74 -47.60
CA LEU A 518 3.27 7.31 -48.93
C LEU A 518 2.35 6.44 -49.80
N GLY A 519 1.22 5.97 -49.24
CA GLY A 519 0.23 5.16 -49.95
C GLY A 519 0.49 3.64 -49.99
N SER A 520 1.59 3.17 -49.40
CA SER A 520 1.88 1.74 -49.22
C SER A 520 1.68 1.31 -47.76
N VAL A 521 0.93 0.22 -47.54
CA VAL A 521 0.69 -0.36 -46.22
C VAL A 521 1.40 -1.71 -46.12
N ARG A 522 2.30 -1.87 -45.15
CA ARG A 522 2.92 -3.15 -44.81
C ARG A 522 2.44 -3.63 -43.46
N TRP A 523 2.09 -4.91 -43.39
CA TRP A 523 1.67 -5.56 -42.16
C TRP A 523 2.72 -6.57 -41.72
N ARG A 524 3.05 -6.56 -40.43
CA ARG A 524 3.97 -7.55 -39.84
C ARG A 524 3.27 -8.19 -38.64
N LYS A 525 3.12 -9.52 -38.68
CA LYS A 525 2.62 -10.30 -37.53
C LYS A 525 3.57 -10.12 -36.35
N LEU A 526 3.02 -9.84 -35.17
CA LEU A 526 3.79 -9.80 -33.92
C LEU A 526 3.73 -11.19 -33.26
N PRO A 527 4.85 -11.73 -32.73
CA PRO A 527 4.80 -12.96 -31.95
C PRO A 527 4.02 -12.71 -30.63
N PRO A 528 3.15 -13.62 -30.20
CA PRO A 528 2.37 -13.42 -28.98
C PRO A 528 3.13 -13.89 -27.73
N PRO A 529 3.12 -13.13 -26.62
CA PRO A 529 3.15 -13.70 -25.29
C PRO A 529 1.71 -13.88 -24.76
N PRO A 530 1.43 -14.92 -23.94
CA PRO A 530 0.16 -15.06 -23.22
C PRO A 530 0.17 -14.26 -21.91
N PRO A 531 -0.99 -14.00 -21.29
CA PRO A 531 -2.11 -13.19 -21.79
C PRO A 531 -1.67 -11.79 -22.24
N LEU A 532 -2.34 -11.29 -23.27
CA LEU A 532 -1.97 -10.01 -23.87
C LEU A 532 -2.64 -8.86 -23.11
N ILE A 533 -1.89 -8.11 -22.33
CA ILE A 533 -2.31 -6.80 -21.79
C ILE A 533 -1.40 -5.74 -22.39
N ARG A 534 -1.98 -4.70 -22.97
CA ARG A 534 -1.22 -3.71 -23.73
C ARG A 534 -1.63 -2.28 -23.42
N GLN A 535 -0.65 -1.46 -23.08
CA GLN A 535 -0.81 -0.01 -23.06
C GLN A 535 -0.87 0.52 -24.50
N MET A 536 -1.92 1.27 -24.80
CA MET A 536 -2.02 2.08 -26.00
C MET A 536 -1.07 3.27 -25.84
N LYS A 537 0.04 3.25 -26.59
CA LYS A 537 0.90 4.44 -26.71
C LYS A 537 0.46 5.25 -27.92
N PRO A 538 0.44 6.59 -27.85
CA PRO A 538 0.29 7.39 -29.05
C PRO A 538 1.38 6.98 -30.03
N THR A 539 0.99 6.60 -31.24
CA THR A 539 1.94 6.01 -32.16
C THR A 539 2.93 7.05 -32.66
N PRO A 540 4.25 6.81 -32.53
CA PRO A 540 5.23 7.74 -33.05
C PRO A 540 5.13 7.76 -34.58
N GLY A 541 4.97 8.95 -35.14
CA GLY A 541 4.93 9.18 -36.58
C GLY A 541 5.27 10.63 -36.90
N ASN A 542 5.82 10.85 -38.08
CA ASN A 542 5.92 12.19 -38.68
C ASN A 542 4.83 12.33 -39.75
N ARG A 543 4.80 13.45 -40.49
CA ARG A 543 3.82 13.65 -41.57
C ARG A 543 3.87 12.61 -42.71
N SER A 544 4.92 11.78 -42.80
CA SER A 544 5.12 10.82 -43.90
C SER A 544 5.08 9.33 -43.51
N LEU A 545 5.15 9.01 -42.22
CA LEU A 545 5.17 7.63 -41.70
C LEU A 545 4.35 7.54 -40.42
N THR A 546 3.25 6.80 -40.46
CA THR A 546 2.44 6.45 -39.28
C THR A 546 2.49 4.95 -39.03
N TRP A 547 2.81 4.59 -37.80
CA TRP A 547 2.65 3.22 -37.31
C TRP A 547 1.30 3.10 -36.62
N THR A 548 0.62 1.98 -36.75
CA THR A 548 -0.56 1.66 -35.94
C THR A 548 -0.58 0.17 -35.65
N VAL A 549 -1.05 -0.21 -34.47
CA VAL A 549 -1.31 -1.62 -34.16
C VAL A 549 -2.78 -1.85 -34.47
N GLY A 550 -3.06 -2.90 -35.22
CA GLY A 550 -4.41 -3.22 -35.68
C GLY A 550 -4.71 -4.70 -35.49
N VAL A 551 -6.00 -5.02 -35.54
CA VAL A 551 -6.49 -6.40 -35.60
C VAL A 551 -7.00 -6.67 -37.01
N ARG A 552 -6.77 -7.88 -37.51
CA ARG A 552 -7.16 -8.25 -38.87
C ARG A 552 -8.66 -8.58 -38.97
N GLU A 553 -9.20 -9.23 -37.93
CA GLU A 553 -10.58 -9.71 -37.87
C GLU A 553 -11.26 -9.24 -36.57
N PRO A 554 -12.58 -8.96 -36.58
CA PRO A 554 -13.29 -8.44 -35.40
C PRO A 554 -13.23 -9.33 -34.16
N GLN A 555 -13.09 -10.65 -34.33
CA GLN A 555 -12.95 -11.58 -33.20
C GLN A 555 -11.65 -11.42 -32.41
N PHE A 556 -10.68 -10.65 -32.93
CA PHE A 556 -9.42 -10.35 -32.25
C PHE A 556 -9.45 -8.99 -31.53
N LEU A 557 -10.61 -8.31 -31.46
CA LEU A 557 -10.75 -7.10 -30.65
C LEU A 557 -10.57 -7.40 -29.15
N PRO A 558 -10.12 -6.42 -28.35
CA PRO A 558 -9.95 -6.58 -26.90
C PRO A 558 -11.26 -6.99 -26.21
N ASP A 559 -11.17 -7.86 -25.21
CA ASP A 559 -12.30 -8.27 -24.37
C ASP A 559 -12.68 -7.20 -23.34
N TRP A 560 -11.73 -6.34 -22.99
CA TRP A 560 -11.93 -5.22 -22.09
C TRP A 560 -10.90 -4.12 -22.32
N GLN A 561 -11.21 -2.93 -21.80
CA GLN A 561 -10.28 -1.81 -21.80
C GLN A 561 -10.47 -0.94 -20.56
N TYR A 562 -9.42 -0.23 -20.17
CA TYR A 562 -9.51 0.76 -19.09
C TYR A 562 -8.64 1.99 -19.35
N ARG A 563 -9.03 3.09 -18.72
CA ARG A 563 -8.33 4.38 -18.80
C ARG A 563 -8.10 4.93 -17.41
N ILE A 564 -6.85 5.29 -17.12
CA ILE A 564 -6.43 5.90 -15.86
C ILE A 564 -6.17 7.39 -16.08
N GLU A 565 -6.70 8.22 -15.19
CA GLU A 565 -6.51 9.67 -15.18
C GLU A 565 -6.25 10.18 -13.76
N TRP A 566 -5.25 11.04 -13.60
CA TRP A 566 -4.97 11.69 -12.32
C TRP A 566 -5.98 12.80 -12.04
N VAL A 567 -6.48 12.85 -10.80
CA VAL A 567 -7.40 13.90 -10.36
C VAL A 567 -6.57 15.12 -9.95
N LYS A 568 -6.94 16.29 -10.46
CA LYS A 568 -6.23 17.53 -10.12
C LYS A 568 -6.48 17.93 -8.67
N ARG A 569 -5.38 18.22 -7.97
CA ARG A 569 -5.35 18.81 -6.64
C ARG A 569 -5.82 20.26 -6.69
N GLN A 570 -6.77 20.61 -5.83
CA GLN A 570 -7.17 21.99 -5.62
C GLN A 570 -6.15 22.76 -4.75
N PRO A 571 -6.00 24.09 -4.96
CA PRO A 571 -5.11 24.91 -4.15
C PRO A 571 -5.36 24.77 -2.65
N ALA A 572 -4.28 24.85 -1.85
CA ALA A 572 -4.37 24.62 -0.42
C ALA A 572 -5.23 25.70 0.28
N GLN A 573 -6.14 25.27 1.14
CA GLN A 573 -7.00 26.14 1.94
C GLN A 573 -6.72 25.94 3.42
N THR A 574 -6.71 27.02 4.21
CA THR A 574 -6.52 26.94 5.65
C THR A 574 -7.89 26.87 6.35
N PRO A 575 -8.29 25.73 6.94
CA PRO A 575 -9.52 25.67 7.72
C PRO A 575 -9.44 26.63 8.91
N VAL A 576 -10.61 27.10 9.38
CA VAL A 576 -10.70 28.08 10.48
C VAL A 576 -10.01 27.57 11.75
N TRP A 577 -10.25 26.31 12.12
CA TRP A 577 -9.63 25.65 13.27
C TRP A 577 -8.13 25.37 13.08
N GLY A 578 -7.63 25.35 11.85
CA GLY A 578 -6.24 24.96 11.53
C GLY A 578 -5.21 26.08 11.67
N LYS A 579 -5.56 27.24 12.23
CA LYS A 579 -4.66 28.41 12.33
C LYS A 579 -3.99 28.50 13.69
N LYS A 580 -2.68 28.76 13.69
CA LYS A 580 -1.87 29.06 14.91
C LYS A 580 -2.04 28.00 16.01
N LEU A 581 -1.90 26.73 15.67
CA LEU A 581 -2.06 25.62 16.60
C LEU A 581 -0.87 25.54 17.56
N ALA A 582 -1.15 25.56 18.87
CA ALA A 582 -0.12 25.54 19.91
C ALA A 582 0.71 24.24 19.89
N TRP A 583 0.09 23.09 19.62
CA TRP A 583 0.77 21.79 19.59
C TRP A 583 1.75 21.63 18.41
N LEU A 584 1.69 22.53 17.42
CA LEU A 584 2.69 22.62 16.34
C LEU A 584 3.89 23.50 16.72
N GLN A 585 3.83 24.21 17.85
CA GLN A 585 4.93 24.99 18.37
C GLN A 585 5.80 24.10 19.24
N VAL A 586 6.88 23.58 18.65
CA VAL A 586 7.90 22.84 19.40
C VAL A 586 9.15 23.69 19.46
N ASP A 587 9.72 23.82 20.67
CA ASP A 587 10.94 24.57 20.90
C ASP A 587 12.06 24.03 20.04
N ASN A 588 12.58 24.91 19.18
CA ASN A 588 13.62 24.58 18.23
C ASN A 588 14.93 25.15 18.79
N PRO A 589 15.85 24.33 19.34
CA PRO A 589 17.11 24.83 19.85
C PRO A 589 17.90 25.53 18.74
N GLN A 590 18.65 26.56 19.11
CA GLN A 590 19.39 27.45 18.22
C GLN A 590 20.19 26.69 17.16
N ARG A 591 19.96 27.08 15.90
CA ARG A 591 20.55 26.49 14.69
C ARG A 591 21.87 27.19 14.36
N GLN A 592 22.98 26.44 14.22
CA GLN A 592 24.32 27.00 13.95
C GLN A 592 24.85 26.61 12.55
N GLY A 593 25.63 27.51 11.93
CA GLY A 593 26.45 27.24 10.75
C GLY A 593 25.69 27.05 9.42
N TRP A 594 26.04 26.01 8.65
CA TRP A 594 25.47 25.66 7.33
C TRP A 594 23.93 25.57 7.29
N GLN A 595 23.29 25.42 8.44
CA GLN A 595 21.83 25.51 8.61
C GLN A 595 21.25 26.89 8.23
N GLN A 596 22.05 27.97 8.26
CA GLN A 596 21.67 29.29 7.75
C GLN A 596 21.65 29.37 6.22
N LEU A 597 22.53 28.66 5.52
CA LEU A 597 22.51 28.58 4.06
C LEU A 597 21.30 27.76 3.57
N LEU A 598 20.98 26.66 4.27
CA LEU A 598 19.74 25.91 4.09
C LEU A 598 18.50 26.74 4.44
N TYR A 599 18.59 27.66 5.41
CA TYR A 599 17.52 28.62 5.72
C TYR A 599 17.32 29.63 4.57
N PHE A 600 18.37 30.08 3.91
CA PHE A 600 18.25 30.92 2.72
C PHE A 600 17.57 30.18 1.55
N LEU A 601 18.00 28.95 1.26
CA LEU A 601 17.28 28.07 0.31
C LEU A 601 15.85 27.75 0.78
N SER A 602 15.60 27.77 2.10
CA SER A 602 14.27 27.59 2.66
C SER A 602 13.31 28.73 2.30
N TRP A 603 13.77 29.93 1.96
CA TRP A 603 12.85 31.00 1.51
C TRP A 603 12.15 30.62 0.20
N LEU A 604 12.89 30.07 -0.77
CA LEU A 604 12.31 29.50 -1.99
C LEU A 604 11.38 28.35 -1.65
N TRP A 605 11.80 27.46 -0.74
CA TRP A 605 10.99 26.32 -0.31
C TRP A 605 9.72 26.71 0.45
N ARG A 606 9.73 27.84 1.15
CA ARG A 606 8.58 28.46 1.83
C ARG A 606 7.69 29.26 0.89
N ASN A 607 8.03 29.37 -0.39
CA ASN A 607 7.16 30.03 -1.35
C ASN A 607 5.91 29.16 -1.60
N ARG A 608 4.73 29.69 -1.24
CA ARG A 608 3.45 29.00 -1.43
C ARG A 608 3.20 28.59 -2.89
N TRP A 609 3.45 29.49 -3.83
CA TRP A 609 3.23 29.20 -5.26
C TRP A 609 4.06 28.00 -5.73
N LEU A 610 5.30 27.87 -5.24
CA LEU A 610 6.15 26.73 -5.58
C LEU A 610 5.58 25.41 -5.03
N GLN A 611 5.00 25.43 -3.83
CA GLN A 611 4.50 24.23 -3.15
C GLN A 611 3.11 23.76 -3.61
N GLU A 612 2.43 24.55 -4.44
CA GLU A 612 1.11 24.26 -5.01
C GLU A 612 1.22 23.55 -6.37
N GLY A 613 1.88 22.39 -6.41
CA GLY A 613 1.80 21.48 -7.56
C GLY A 613 0.42 20.80 -7.66
N PRO A 614 0.00 20.38 -8.87
CA PRO A 614 -1.40 20.02 -9.16
C PRO A 614 -1.76 18.54 -8.96
N GLU A 615 -0.83 17.67 -8.57
CA GLU A 615 -1.07 16.20 -8.57
C GLU A 615 -0.95 15.57 -7.18
N VAL A 616 0.03 15.99 -6.38
CA VAL A 616 0.45 15.26 -5.18
C VAL A 616 0.56 16.18 -3.96
N VAL A 617 0.33 15.61 -2.78
CA VAL A 617 0.77 16.13 -1.47
C VAL A 617 1.88 15.21 -0.94
N GLY A 618 3.11 15.70 -0.87
CA GLY A 618 4.32 14.96 -0.49
C GLY A 618 4.85 15.29 0.91
N TYR A 619 4.10 16.03 1.73
CA TYR A 619 4.36 16.13 3.17
C TYR A 619 3.53 15.12 3.93
N SER A 620 3.81 14.99 5.24
CA SER A 620 2.97 14.23 6.13
C SER A 620 1.50 14.68 6.00
N ASN A 621 0.62 13.74 5.71
CA ASN A 621 -0.77 13.99 5.34
C ASN A 621 -1.75 13.00 5.97
N LEU A 622 -3.01 13.44 6.06
CA LEU A 622 -4.16 12.67 6.55
C LEU A 622 -5.31 12.83 5.55
N GLY A 623 -5.85 11.72 5.05
CA GLY A 623 -6.97 11.70 4.11
C GLY A 623 -8.33 11.68 4.81
N MET A 624 -9.19 12.63 4.46
CA MET A 624 -10.60 12.64 4.85
C MET A 624 -11.48 12.41 3.63
N VAL A 625 -12.27 11.33 3.67
CA VAL A 625 -13.15 10.90 2.59
C VAL A 625 -14.59 11.31 2.87
N GLN A 626 -15.21 11.95 1.89
CA GLN A 626 -16.60 12.45 1.96
C GLN A 626 -17.34 12.05 0.69
N PHE A 627 -18.63 11.75 0.81
CA PHE A 627 -19.49 11.33 -0.30
C PHE A 627 -20.62 12.34 -0.49
N ARG A 628 -20.99 12.63 -1.74
CA ARG A 628 -22.15 13.45 -2.11
C ARG A 628 -22.93 12.76 -3.22
N GLY A 629 -24.26 12.82 -3.15
CA GLY A 629 -25.13 12.24 -4.18
C GLY A 629 -25.05 10.72 -4.25
N CYS A 630 -24.53 10.07 -3.21
CA CYS A 630 -24.41 8.61 -3.11
C CYS A 630 -25.65 7.96 -2.47
N ASN A 631 -26.74 8.72 -2.24
CA ASN A 631 -28.02 8.12 -1.88
C ASN A 631 -28.56 7.37 -3.10
N LEU A 632 -28.50 6.04 -3.03
CA LEU A 632 -28.84 5.12 -4.12
C LEU A 632 -30.33 5.13 -4.51
N ALA A 633 -31.16 5.91 -3.81
CA ALA A 633 -32.58 6.11 -4.10
C ALA A 633 -32.87 7.33 -5.01
N GLU A 634 -31.87 8.17 -5.33
CA GLU A 634 -32.10 9.27 -6.27
C GLU A 634 -32.10 8.77 -7.72
N PRO A 635 -33.15 9.06 -8.52
CA PRO A 635 -33.21 8.63 -9.91
C PRO A 635 -32.06 9.22 -10.72
N SER A 636 -31.55 8.42 -11.66
CA SER A 636 -30.59 8.83 -12.68
C SER A 636 -31.07 10.10 -13.38
N GLY A 637 -30.45 11.24 -13.07
CA GLY A 637 -30.89 12.57 -13.54
C GLY A 637 -30.80 13.69 -12.51
N SER A 638 -30.34 13.44 -11.26
CA SER A 638 -30.14 14.51 -10.30
C SER A 638 -29.04 15.49 -10.74
N ILE A 639 -29.23 16.77 -10.41
CA ILE A 639 -28.37 17.90 -10.82
C ILE A 639 -26.93 17.75 -10.30
N ASN A 640 -26.70 16.87 -9.32
CA ASN A 640 -25.40 16.68 -8.67
C ASN A 640 -24.90 15.22 -8.87
N PRO A 641 -23.84 15.00 -9.65
CA PRO A 641 -23.32 13.65 -9.88
C PRO A 641 -22.77 13.01 -8.60
N PRO A 642 -22.97 11.68 -8.35
CA PRO A 642 -22.30 10.98 -7.27
C PRO A 642 -20.79 11.21 -7.33
N THR A 643 -20.25 11.76 -6.25
CA THR A 643 -18.85 12.21 -6.18
C THR A 643 -18.29 11.83 -4.82
N VAL A 644 -17.06 11.30 -4.83
CA VAL A 644 -16.24 11.14 -3.64
C VAL A 644 -15.19 12.25 -3.57
N PHE A 645 -15.01 12.83 -2.40
CA PHE A 645 -14.03 13.87 -2.13
C PHE A 645 -12.96 13.32 -1.20
N GLN A 646 -11.70 13.65 -1.48
CA GLN A 646 -10.60 13.47 -0.55
C GLN A 646 -10.02 14.83 -0.18
N ASP A 647 -10.13 15.18 1.09
CA ASP A 647 -9.42 16.31 1.68
C ASP A 647 -8.14 15.80 2.33
N LEU A 648 -6.97 16.14 1.77
CA LEU A 648 -5.67 15.86 2.39
C LEU A 648 -5.26 17.00 3.31
N TYR A 649 -5.21 16.73 4.61
CA TYR A 649 -4.73 17.67 5.63
C TYR A 649 -3.23 17.51 5.83
N TRP A 650 -2.48 18.62 5.83
CA TRP A 650 -1.01 18.61 5.97
C TRP A 650 -0.49 19.94 6.55
N CYS A 651 0.73 19.92 7.07
CA CYS A 651 1.39 21.11 7.61
C CYS A 651 2.27 21.78 6.55
N PRO A 652 1.99 23.03 6.14
CA PRO A 652 2.72 23.66 5.05
C PRO A 652 4.01 24.35 5.52
N PRO A 653 5.07 24.36 4.69
CA PRO A 653 6.35 24.99 5.06
C PRO A 653 6.24 26.52 5.20
N TRP A 654 5.31 27.17 4.51
CA TRP A 654 5.12 28.63 4.57
C TRP A 654 4.39 29.11 5.82
N GLN A 655 3.68 28.21 6.52
CA GLN A 655 2.96 28.52 7.75
C GLN A 655 3.05 27.32 8.71
N PRO A 656 4.22 27.09 9.34
CA PRO A 656 4.52 25.84 10.06
C PRO A 656 3.63 25.56 11.27
N THR A 657 2.97 26.59 11.83
CA THR A 657 2.07 26.47 12.99
C THR A 657 0.61 26.34 12.57
N SER A 658 0.34 25.88 11.35
CA SER A 658 -1.01 25.77 10.83
C SER A 658 -1.17 24.51 9.99
N ILE A 659 -2.40 24.08 9.84
CA ILE A 659 -2.79 22.97 8.97
C ILE A 659 -3.50 23.57 7.76
N VAL A 660 -3.24 23.01 6.59
CA VAL A 660 -3.98 23.30 5.36
C VAL A 660 -4.61 22.02 4.83
N THR A 661 -5.64 22.17 4.02
CA THR A 661 -6.27 21.09 3.27
C THR A 661 -6.10 21.29 1.77
N SER A 662 -5.90 20.20 1.03
CA SER A 662 -5.96 20.18 -0.43
C SER A 662 -6.96 19.12 -0.87
N ARG A 663 -7.93 19.53 -1.70
CA ARG A 663 -9.06 18.70 -2.10
C ARG A 663 -8.83 18.03 -3.46
N PHE A 664 -9.34 16.81 -3.59
CA PHE A 664 -9.47 16.05 -4.83
C PHE A 664 -10.94 15.65 -5.02
N ASP A 665 -11.45 15.82 -6.24
CA ASP A 665 -12.85 15.54 -6.60
C ASP A 665 -12.89 14.32 -7.53
N GLY A 666 -13.24 13.16 -6.98
CA GLY A 666 -13.40 11.91 -7.71
C GLY A 666 -14.84 11.68 -8.11
N GLN A 667 -15.18 11.95 -9.37
CA GLN A 667 -16.51 11.66 -9.89
C GLN A 667 -16.73 10.14 -10.01
N LEU A 668 -17.88 9.67 -9.53
CA LEU A 668 -18.29 8.27 -9.57
C LEU A 668 -19.33 7.98 -10.66
N GLN A 669 -19.69 8.95 -11.49
CA GLN A 669 -20.67 8.74 -12.57
C GLN A 669 -20.07 7.99 -13.77
N PRO A 670 -20.70 6.88 -14.20
CA PRO A 670 -20.44 6.22 -15.48
C PRO A 670 -20.64 7.12 -16.71
N ALA A 671 -21.59 8.06 -16.68
CA ALA A 671 -22.11 8.74 -17.87
C ALA A 671 -21.20 9.88 -18.42
N GLU A 672 -20.31 10.45 -17.61
CA GLU A 672 -19.24 11.34 -18.08
C GLU A 672 -17.96 10.57 -18.48
N ALA A 673 -17.95 9.24 -18.33
CA ALA A 673 -16.88 8.45 -18.93
C ALA A 673 -17.02 8.58 -20.44
N ALA A 674 -16.00 9.17 -21.06
CA ALA A 674 -15.84 9.26 -22.50
C ALA A 674 -16.31 7.96 -23.17
N THR A 675 -16.92 8.07 -24.35
CA THR A 675 -17.06 6.92 -25.25
C THR A 675 -15.77 6.10 -25.22
N PRO A 676 -15.84 4.76 -25.15
CA PRO A 676 -14.66 3.91 -25.19
C PRO A 676 -13.68 4.46 -26.23
N PHE A 677 -12.41 4.67 -25.84
CA PHE A 677 -11.43 5.21 -26.78
C PHE A 677 -11.34 4.30 -28.02
N PRO A 678 -11.04 4.84 -29.22
CA PRO A 678 -11.12 4.07 -30.45
C PRO A 678 -10.32 2.78 -30.35
N LEU A 679 -10.99 1.66 -30.64
CA LEU A 679 -10.36 0.34 -30.67
C LEU A 679 -9.25 0.32 -31.73
N LEU A 680 -8.33 -0.65 -31.61
CA LEU A 680 -7.28 -0.88 -32.61
C LEU A 680 -7.88 -0.85 -34.02
N THR A 681 -7.24 -0.10 -34.93
CA THR A 681 -7.75 0.12 -36.29
C THR A 681 -8.04 -1.21 -36.98
N GLN A 682 -9.27 -1.37 -37.49
CA GLN A 682 -9.67 -2.58 -38.21
C GLN A 682 -9.17 -2.55 -39.66
N PHE A 683 -8.91 -3.73 -40.23
CA PHE A 683 -8.48 -3.87 -41.63
C PHE A 683 -9.46 -3.25 -42.64
N SER A 684 -10.77 -3.31 -42.35
CA SER A 684 -11.86 -2.77 -43.19
C SER A 684 -11.92 -1.24 -43.22
N GLU A 685 -11.38 -0.55 -42.21
CA GLU A 685 -11.47 0.91 -42.08
C GLU A 685 -10.30 1.64 -42.78
N VAL A 686 -9.23 0.93 -43.11
CA VAL A 686 -8.08 1.50 -43.85
C VAL A 686 -8.43 1.58 -45.33
N LYS A 687 -9.11 2.67 -45.72
CA LYS A 687 -9.34 2.98 -47.14
C LYS A 687 -8.00 3.06 -47.86
N ARG A 688 -7.79 2.23 -48.90
CA ARG A 688 -6.80 2.54 -49.93
C ARG A 688 -7.13 3.96 -50.42
N PRO A 689 -6.22 4.94 -50.37
CA PRO A 689 -6.49 6.21 -51.02
C PRO A 689 -6.80 5.90 -52.48
N HIS A 690 -7.97 6.35 -52.96
CA HIS A 690 -8.24 6.35 -54.38
C HIS A 690 -7.05 7.04 -55.04
N ARG A 691 -6.37 6.33 -55.95
CA ARG A 691 -5.47 6.97 -56.89
C ARG A 691 -6.34 7.89 -57.75
N SER A 692 -6.43 9.15 -57.37
CA SER A 692 -6.74 10.25 -58.28
C SER A 692 -5.42 10.80 -58.81
#